data_AF-A0A402B755-F1
#
_entry.id   AF-A0A402B755-F1
#
_cell.length_a   1.000
_cell.length_b   1.000
_cell.length_c   1.000
_cell.angle_alpha   90.00
_cell.angle_beta   90.00
_cell.angle_gamma   90.00
#
_symmetry.space_group_name_H-M   'P 1'
#
loop_
_entity.id
_entity.type
_entity.pdbx_description
1 polymer ?
#
loop_
_entity_poly.entity_id
_entity_poly.type
_entity_poly.pdbx_seq_one_letter_code
_entity_poly.pdbx_strand_id
1 'polypeptide(L)'
;MQTSGIDLIQQQEATQTHECFLCTLDPKPPCHTPQISGYLVGAHERQYQGERIAIVTLDTGTERIEVQLEHHYYRSLIKELKLRADGIPAHSLKIRMYHLPTEPVQIEYKNGSRSRYQGNSYTLAVLEPDILLNITDLNQAEYCSRQYLLNRLIPSTASAATIRGNIVHYCFKELLKEHDRGTFSRSATSESEGSNAPETALQVMQRHLKQAMELNTIEIALADVAVETMQDDVLPHLESLAHWYESESNTLWTLPGVVADDQPASETNQVRAETFLLAPEIGLRGRLDLFWQQTGQQRLLELKTGGASGELPKRDHRWQVLGYHALLAVRRQSKMKRAFATLLYSGTPGKAQAFGIRATIREIQRVNETRNILILNRVTNIPSAPPGPSRCSKCAMLEHCQTVSTLLHWEPPALQEQAAADPTDTANVLEEMIEPVLPVTTQSPIVQTDREFFEKYYRLLQIEGRAGEQQQAQLWLQPVQQRLERGSAIRGLQLLGSPSIQSDGWSLTFSCNNTSELREGDEILLSDGDPITGEVVSGTITGISAELLTVWTRELIGQPQLIDRYDNDLVHVRTLQNLIRWHHVPSHLQDLVAGKIRPRFIGEEILGRSDFNREQNLAVARALQMKDYLLIHGPPGTGKTSVIAEIVKRLIGQGQRVLLAAFTNQAVDNMLKRLQKDGFSQFLRLGSERSVHEAIKPWLLKELLTTLEQTGASHVQLKEDPYHPDKSYQDYVFDLLYTTPVVASTTATWSSDKYSPHTAKNGESDLDNAGFIFDVAIIDEAGQLTIPAILGALRFAKRFILVGDEKQLPPLVLSQEASLEGLGDSLFSFLKQRDEEYMQRHPLDVSACVPLTTQYRMNKWISHFSSTVFYDQKLLAHASIANRRLIYPHKPNSAANPPVESEGIQKALDPRFPLLFLDIQDEQAAPDAKQSNAEARAVRELVAGLLARGIQPQDIGIIAPYRAQVANIRRHLFSPDPMTNWQALPSNTLLNVDTVDRFQGGERLVIIMSFATSQEPALESQRRDFLINAQRLNVALTRAQRKLILVGNVSALENLPTFSRLITYCRSMHTLLREAEYSKVRS
;
A
#
# COMPACT_ATOMS: atom_id res chain seq x y z
N MET A 1 1.15 -50.36 11.22
CA MET A 1 0.40 -49.76 12.34
C MET A 1 1.08 -48.45 12.73
N GLN A 2 0.75 -47.35 12.06
CA GLN A 2 1.07 -45.95 12.43
C GLN A 2 0.47 -45.04 11.34
N THR A 3 -0.85 -45.08 11.22
CA THR A 3 -1.65 -44.30 10.25
C THR A 3 -2.93 -43.78 10.92
N SER A 4 -2.81 -43.30 12.17
CA SER A 4 -3.99 -42.89 12.96
C SER A 4 -3.86 -41.51 13.61
N GLY A 5 -2.91 -40.67 13.18
CA GLY A 5 -2.71 -39.31 13.71
C GLY A 5 -3.16 -38.17 12.78
N ILE A 6 -3.18 -38.40 11.46
CA ILE A 6 -3.44 -37.36 10.45
C ILE A 6 -4.93 -37.27 10.12
N ASP A 7 -5.65 -38.39 10.11
CA ASP A 7 -7.10 -38.42 9.86
C ASP A 7 -7.93 -37.80 11.01
N LEU A 8 -7.40 -37.74 12.23
CA LEU A 8 -8.08 -37.14 13.38
C LEU A 8 -8.11 -35.60 13.33
N ILE A 9 -7.13 -34.97 12.66
CA ILE A 9 -7.10 -33.50 12.49
C ILE A 9 -7.96 -33.09 11.28
N GLN A 10 -7.92 -33.86 10.19
CA GLN A 10 -8.75 -33.60 9.01
C GLN A 10 -10.25 -33.87 9.25
N GLN A 11 -10.61 -34.83 10.11
CA GLN A 11 -12.01 -35.04 10.51
C GLN A 11 -12.51 -34.01 11.55
N GLN A 12 -11.61 -33.36 12.31
CA GLN A 12 -11.98 -32.28 13.22
C GLN A 12 -12.24 -30.94 12.50
N GLU A 13 -11.61 -30.69 11.35
CA GLU A 13 -11.89 -29.47 10.56
C GLU A 13 -13.20 -29.54 9.77
N ALA A 14 -13.70 -30.73 9.45
CA ALA A 14 -14.95 -30.93 8.70
C ALA A 14 -16.22 -30.98 9.59
N THR A 15 -16.08 -30.93 10.92
CA THR A 15 -17.20 -31.04 11.88
C THR A 15 -17.17 -29.96 12.98
N GLN A 16 -16.64 -28.76 12.70
CA GLN A 16 -16.85 -27.62 13.60
C GLN A 16 -18.28 -27.09 13.45
N THR A 17 -19.19 -27.59 14.28
CA THR A 17 -20.45 -26.90 14.58
C THR A 17 -20.10 -25.49 15.04
N HIS A 18 -20.34 -24.47 14.20
CA HIS A 18 -20.11 -23.08 14.57
C HIS A 18 -20.96 -22.75 15.81
N GLU A 19 -20.34 -22.69 16.99
CA GLU A 19 -21.01 -22.18 18.18
C GLU A 19 -21.43 -20.73 17.95
N CYS A 20 -22.67 -20.38 18.29
CA CYS A 20 -23.13 -19.00 18.19
C CYS A 20 -22.39 -18.14 19.22
N PHE A 21 -21.53 -17.22 18.77
CA PHE A 21 -20.75 -16.38 19.69
C PHE A 21 -21.63 -15.51 20.60
N LEU A 22 -22.84 -15.16 20.15
CA LEU A 22 -23.84 -14.43 20.95
C LEU A 22 -24.40 -15.28 22.10
N CYS A 23 -24.59 -16.59 21.88
CA CYS A 23 -24.96 -17.51 22.97
C CYS A 23 -23.82 -17.71 23.98
N THR A 24 -22.55 -17.58 23.56
CA THR A 24 -21.44 -17.60 24.52
C THR A 24 -21.40 -16.32 25.38
N LEU A 25 -21.75 -15.17 24.79
CA LEU A 25 -21.83 -13.90 25.52
C LEU A 25 -22.96 -13.91 26.54
N ASP A 26 -24.13 -14.37 26.12
CA ASP A 26 -25.31 -14.52 26.96
C ASP A 26 -26.05 -15.82 26.59
N PRO A 27 -26.03 -16.84 27.47
CA PRO A 27 -26.57 -18.17 27.16
C PRO A 27 -28.09 -18.24 27.12
N LYS A 28 -28.81 -17.15 27.44
CA LYS A 28 -30.28 -17.12 27.38
C LYS A 28 -30.75 -15.87 26.60
N PRO A 29 -31.57 -16.04 25.53
CA PRO A 29 -32.17 -17.28 25.02
C PRO A 29 -31.18 -18.15 24.22
N PRO A 30 -31.37 -19.48 24.14
CA PRO A 30 -30.59 -20.33 23.24
C PRO A 30 -30.99 -20.09 21.78
N CYS A 31 -30.07 -20.29 20.85
CA CYS A 31 -30.39 -20.35 19.42
C CYS A 31 -30.62 -21.79 18.97
N HIS A 32 -31.52 -21.98 18.01
CA HIS A 32 -31.65 -23.24 17.27
C HIS A 32 -30.63 -23.31 16.12
N THR A 33 -30.58 -22.27 15.29
CA THR A 33 -29.63 -22.16 14.19
C THR A 33 -28.58 -21.09 14.52
N PRO A 34 -27.30 -21.47 14.73
CA PRO A 34 -26.29 -20.55 15.22
C PRO A 34 -25.86 -19.52 14.18
N GLN A 35 -25.79 -19.94 12.91
CA GLN A 35 -25.42 -19.11 11.78
C GLN A 35 -26.09 -19.62 10.50
N ILE A 36 -26.42 -18.69 9.60
CA ILE A 36 -26.75 -18.97 8.19
C ILE A 36 -26.13 -17.90 7.29
N SER A 37 -25.79 -18.22 6.05
CA SER A 37 -25.24 -17.27 5.09
C SER A 37 -25.87 -17.47 3.73
N GLY A 38 -26.07 -16.40 2.99
CA GLY A 38 -26.59 -16.45 1.63
C GLY A 38 -26.49 -15.11 0.93
N TYR A 39 -26.76 -15.10 -0.36
CA TYR A 39 -26.81 -13.89 -1.17
C TYR A 39 -28.21 -13.28 -1.14
N LEU A 40 -28.28 -11.97 -0.95
CA LEU A 40 -29.52 -11.20 -0.90
C LEU A 40 -30.26 -11.27 -2.23
N VAL A 41 -31.49 -11.75 -2.18
CA VAL A 41 -32.44 -11.78 -3.31
C VAL A 41 -33.45 -10.63 -3.21
N GLY A 42 -33.83 -10.27 -1.98
CA GLY A 42 -34.77 -9.17 -1.75
C GLY A 42 -34.88 -8.80 -0.28
N ALA A 43 -35.24 -7.53 -0.03
CA ALA A 43 -35.44 -6.98 1.30
C ALA A 43 -36.69 -6.08 1.27
N HIS A 44 -37.67 -6.33 2.14
CA HIS A 44 -38.90 -5.55 2.19
C HIS A 44 -39.51 -5.52 3.59
N GLU A 45 -40.36 -4.51 3.82
CA GLU A 45 -41.21 -4.46 5.02
C GLU A 45 -42.59 -5.04 4.70
N ARG A 46 -43.14 -5.83 5.63
CA ARG A 46 -44.51 -6.33 5.54
C ARG A 46 -45.28 -5.91 6.80
N GLN A 47 -46.50 -5.42 6.63
CA GLN A 47 -47.41 -5.21 7.75
C GLN A 47 -48.00 -6.54 8.20
N TYR A 48 -47.87 -6.83 9.49
CA TYR A 48 -48.47 -7.99 10.14
C TYR A 48 -49.06 -7.55 11.47
N GLN A 49 -50.37 -7.75 11.67
CA GLN A 49 -51.10 -7.37 12.89
C GLN A 49 -50.88 -5.90 13.35
N GLY A 50 -50.67 -4.98 12.40
CA GLY A 50 -50.43 -3.55 12.67
C GLY A 50 -48.96 -3.17 12.85
N GLU A 51 -48.06 -4.13 13.02
CA GLU A 51 -46.61 -3.90 13.11
C GLU A 51 -45.91 -4.12 11.75
N ARG A 52 -44.86 -3.33 11.48
CA ARG A 52 -44.02 -3.52 10.28
C ARG A 52 -42.85 -4.44 10.60
N ILE A 53 -42.80 -5.59 9.93
CA ILE A 53 -41.75 -6.59 10.09
C ILE A 53 -40.79 -6.52 8.91
N ALA A 54 -39.49 -6.52 9.19
CA ALA A 54 -38.43 -6.57 8.21
C ALA A 54 -38.27 -8.01 7.70
N ILE A 55 -38.31 -8.21 6.39
CA ILE A 55 -38.17 -9.52 5.76
C ILE A 55 -37.03 -9.49 4.75
N VAL A 56 -36.12 -10.45 4.85
CA VAL A 56 -35.00 -10.64 3.93
C VAL A 56 -35.13 -12.00 3.25
N THR A 57 -34.92 -12.06 1.94
CA THR A 57 -34.88 -13.31 1.17
C THR A 57 -33.43 -13.66 0.82
N LEU A 58 -32.99 -14.80 1.38
CA LEU A 58 -31.73 -15.51 1.21
C LEU A 58 -31.67 -16.36 -0.06
N ASP A 59 -30.59 -16.39 -0.82
CA ASP A 59 -30.19 -17.56 -1.62
C ASP A 59 -28.93 -18.17 -1.00
N THR A 60 -29.06 -19.35 -0.39
CA THR A 60 -27.94 -20.04 0.27
C THR A 60 -27.06 -20.83 -0.70
N GLY A 61 -27.41 -20.86 -1.99
CA GLY A 61 -26.84 -21.75 -3.00
C GLY A 61 -27.51 -23.11 -3.08
N THR A 62 -28.20 -23.54 -2.00
CA THR A 62 -28.98 -24.80 -1.97
C THR A 62 -30.48 -24.55 -2.03
N GLU A 63 -30.96 -23.50 -1.37
CA GLU A 63 -32.37 -23.12 -1.35
C GLU A 63 -32.54 -21.60 -1.21
N ARG A 64 -33.76 -21.12 -1.50
CA ARG A 64 -34.14 -19.75 -1.17
C ARG A 64 -34.88 -19.73 0.16
N ILE A 65 -34.37 -18.96 1.11
CA ILE A 65 -34.91 -18.85 2.46
C ILE A 65 -35.50 -17.48 2.71
N GLU A 66 -36.45 -17.39 3.64
CA GLU A 66 -36.99 -16.12 4.12
C GLU A 66 -36.59 -15.94 5.59
N VAL A 67 -36.05 -14.78 5.97
CA VAL A 67 -35.75 -14.48 7.37
C VAL A 67 -36.54 -13.27 7.82
N GLN A 68 -37.35 -13.46 8.85
CA GLN A 68 -38.11 -12.41 9.51
C GLN A 68 -37.28 -11.82 10.65
N LEU A 69 -37.01 -10.52 10.59
CA LEU A 69 -36.25 -9.80 11.60
C LEU A 69 -37.26 -9.05 12.48
N GLU A 70 -37.48 -9.55 13.71
CA GLU A 70 -38.48 -9.01 14.64
C GLU A 70 -38.15 -7.60 15.18
N HIS A 71 -36.98 -7.05 14.88
CA HIS A 71 -36.51 -5.85 15.58
C HIS A 71 -36.54 -4.57 14.72
N HIS A 72 -36.94 -3.44 15.35
CA HIS A 72 -36.87 -2.10 14.75
C HIS A 72 -35.47 -1.65 14.31
N TYR A 73 -34.40 -2.38 14.66
CA TYR A 73 -33.04 -2.01 14.29
C TYR A 73 -32.81 -2.21 12.80
N TYR A 74 -33.24 -3.34 12.25
CA TYR A 74 -33.03 -3.65 10.85
C TYR A 74 -33.94 -2.88 9.91
N ARG A 75 -34.93 -2.13 10.41
CA ARG A 75 -35.76 -1.27 9.55
C ARG A 75 -34.92 -0.24 8.80
N SER A 76 -33.87 0.29 9.44
CA SER A 76 -32.95 1.22 8.78
C SER A 76 -32.21 0.52 7.64
N LEU A 77 -31.56 -0.61 7.92
CA LEU A 77 -30.92 -1.43 6.89
C LEU A 77 -31.86 -1.82 5.75
N ILE A 78 -33.08 -2.29 6.01
CA ILE A 78 -34.02 -2.69 4.96
C ILE A 78 -34.47 -1.50 4.13
N LYS A 79 -34.75 -0.36 4.75
CA LYS A 79 -35.08 0.87 4.03
C LYS A 79 -33.92 1.28 3.11
N GLU A 80 -32.70 1.23 3.62
CA GLU A 80 -31.50 1.61 2.88
C GLU A 80 -31.17 0.62 1.75
N LEU A 81 -31.32 -0.68 1.99
CA LEU A 81 -31.24 -1.72 0.95
C LEU A 81 -32.30 -1.50 -0.13
N LYS A 82 -33.54 -1.19 0.24
CA LYS A 82 -34.60 -0.92 -0.73
C LYS A 82 -34.31 0.33 -1.58
N LEU A 83 -33.77 1.39 -0.98
CA LEU A 83 -33.49 2.64 -1.69
C LEU A 83 -32.25 2.56 -2.58
N ARG A 84 -31.25 1.77 -2.19
CA ARG A 84 -29.90 1.82 -2.78
C ARG A 84 -29.40 0.51 -3.37
N ALA A 85 -30.08 -0.61 -3.10
CA ALA A 85 -29.78 -1.87 -3.77
C ALA A 85 -30.57 -2.07 -5.07
N ASP A 86 -31.46 -1.12 -5.42
CA ASP A 86 -32.10 -1.08 -6.73
C ASP A 86 -31.03 -0.82 -7.81
N GLY A 87 -30.82 -1.78 -8.71
CA GLY A 87 -29.78 -1.76 -9.75
C GLY A 87 -28.50 -2.53 -9.42
N ILE A 88 -28.34 -2.99 -8.18
CA ILE A 88 -27.32 -3.99 -7.84
C ILE A 88 -27.78 -5.36 -8.38
N PRO A 89 -26.94 -6.12 -9.10
CA PRO A 89 -27.34 -7.44 -9.59
C PRO A 89 -27.86 -8.33 -8.46
N ALA A 90 -29.02 -8.96 -8.67
CA ALA A 90 -29.51 -9.98 -7.75
C ALA A 90 -28.39 -11.01 -7.50
N HIS A 91 -28.18 -11.39 -6.24
CA HIS A 91 -27.10 -12.28 -5.81
C HIS A 91 -25.68 -11.69 -5.69
N SER A 92 -25.51 -10.37 -5.68
CA SER A 92 -24.18 -9.76 -5.49
C SER A 92 -23.88 -9.28 -4.06
N LEU A 93 -24.88 -9.21 -3.18
CA LEU A 93 -24.70 -8.86 -1.77
C LEU A 93 -24.80 -10.09 -0.87
N LYS A 94 -23.75 -10.42 -0.13
CA LYS A 94 -23.73 -11.52 0.84
C LYS A 94 -24.23 -11.04 2.19
N ILE A 95 -25.11 -11.80 2.85
CA ILE A 95 -25.48 -11.54 4.25
C ILE A 95 -25.24 -12.80 5.06
N ARG A 96 -24.62 -12.63 6.23
CA ARG A 96 -24.48 -13.67 7.24
C ARG A 96 -25.35 -13.32 8.44
N MET A 97 -26.21 -14.23 8.85
CA MET A 97 -27.06 -14.08 10.03
C MET A 97 -26.58 -14.99 11.15
N TYR A 98 -26.67 -14.50 12.37
CA TYR A 98 -26.32 -15.21 13.59
C TYR A 98 -27.50 -15.22 14.56
N HIS A 99 -27.58 -16.26 15.37
CA HIS A 99 -28.58 -16.43 16.43
C HIS A 99 -30.02 -16.42 15.90
N LEU A 100 -30.47 -17.56 15.37
CA LEU A 100 -31.87 -17.79 15.00
C LEU A 100 -32.51 -18.71 16.05
N PRO A 101 -33.45 -18.23 16.88
CA PRO A 101 -33.97 -18.94 18.05
C PRO A 101 -34.82 -20.17 17.75
N THR A 102 -35.55 -20.19 16.64
CA THR A 102 -36.56 -21.21 16.36
C THR A 102 -36.17 -22.10 15.18
N GLU A 103 -36.77 -23.30 15.13
CA GLU A 103 -36.74 -24.12 13.93
C GLU A 103 -37.37 -23.38 12.73
N PRO A 104 -36.84 -23.58 11.51
CA PRO A 104 -37.42 -22.98 10.31
C PRO A 104 -38.77 -23.62 9.99
N VAL A 105 -39.74 -22.78 9.62
CA VAL A 105 -41.07 -23.21 9.17
C VAL A 105 -41.07 -23.33 7.65
N GLN A 106 -41.61 -24.42 7.11
CA GLN A 106 -41.78 -24.59 5.66
C GLN A 106 -42.99 -23.81 5.17
N ILE A 107 -42.82 -23.08 4.05
CA ILE A 107 -43.86 -22.21 3.50
C ILE A 107 -43.97 -22.41 2.00
N GLU A 108 -45.20 -22.66 1.53
CA GLU A 108 -45.48 -22.82 0.11
C GLU A 108 -45.48 -21.47 -0.62
N TYR A 109 -44.69 -21.41 -1.71
CA TYR A 109 -44.68 -20.31 -2.67
C TYR A 109 -45.04 -20.85 -4.07
N LYS A 110 -45.41 -19.95 -4.98
CA LYS A 110 -45.80 -20.28 -6.37
C LYS A 110 -44.78 -21.15 -7.14
N ASN A 111 -43.52 -21.17 -6.72
CA ASN A 111 -42.42 -21.89 -7.36
C ASN A 111 -41.72 -22.91 -6.42
N GLY A 112 -42.41 -23.44 -5.39
CA GLY A 112 -41.87 -24.44 -4.46
C GLY A 112 -41.98 -24.05 -2.97
N SER A 113 -41.62 -24.97 -2.07
CA SER A 113 -41.53 -24.70 -0.62
C SER A 113 -40.25 -23.92 -0.29
N ARG A 114 -40.31 -23.02 0.68
CA ARG A 114 -39.17 -22.28 1.21
C ARG A 114 -39.13 -22.37 2.73
N SER A 115 -37.93 -22.49 3.28
CA SER A 115 -37.68 -22.41 4.71
C SER A 115 -37.77 -20.95 5.19
N ARG A 116 -38.62 -20.68 6.19
CA ARG A 116 -38.70 -19.38 6.87
C ARG A 116 -38.11 -19.46 8.27
N TYR A 117 -37.13 -18.60 8.53
CA TYR A 117 -36.53 -18.40 9.85
C TYR A 117 -37.11 -17.16 10.53
N GLN A 118 -37.16 -17.18 11.86
CA GLN A 118 -37.58 -16.06 12.69
C GLN A 118 -36.39 -15.64 13.56
N GLY A 119 -36.00 -14.37 13.45
CA GLY A 119 -35.03 -13.73 14.34
C GLY A 119 -35.71 -13.10 15.55
N ASN A 120 -34.93 -12.80 16.58
CA ASN A 120 -35.37 -12.14 17.82
C ASN A 120 -34.48 -10.92 18.13
N SER A 121 -34.53 -10.45 19.38
CA SER A 121 -33.70 -9.34 19.89
C SER A 121 -32.20 -9.65 19.98
N TYR A 122 -31.75 -10.89 19.76
CA TYR A 122 -30.35 -11.29 19.75
C TYR A 122 -29.80 -11.49 18.33
N THR A 123 -30.68 -11.71 17.34
CA THR A 123 -30.28 -11.96 15.95
C THR A 123 -29.39 -10.84 15.38
N LEU A 124 -28.26 -11.23 14.80
CA LEU A 124 -27.30 -10.33 14.16
C LEU A 124 -27.24 -10.60 12.65
N ALA A 125 -27.48 -9.60 11.80
CA ALA A 125 -27.30 -9.71 10.35
C ALA A 125 -26.10 -8.86 9.90
N VAL A 126 -25.09 -9.48 9.29
CA VAL A 126 -23.84 -8.86 8.84
C VAL A 126 -23.80 -8.86 7.31
N LEU A 127 -23.77 -7.68 6.68
CA LEU A 127 -23.75 -7.49 5.22
C LEU A 127 -22.31 -7.49 4.69
N GLU A 128 -21.94 -8.29 3.70
CA GLU A 128 -20.55 -8.43 3.22
C GLU A 128 -19.54 -8.65 4.37
N PRO A 129 -19.66 -9.74 5.14
CA PRO A 129 -18.76 -10.00 6.27
C PRO A 129 -17.28 -10.10 5.86
N ASP A 130 -17.02 -10.36 4.58
CA ASP A 130 -15.67 -10.53 4.04
C ASP A 130 -14.96 -9.17 3.80
N ILE A 131 -15.66 -8.02 3.92
CA ILE A 131 -15.06 -6.68 3.87
C ILE A 131 -14.86 -6.16 5.30
N LEU A 132 -13.60 -5.98 5.72
CA LEU A 132 -13.28 -5.54 7.08
C LEU A 132 -13.16 -4.00 7.18
N LEU A 133 -14.10 -3.36 7.86
CA LEU A 133 -13.97 -1.94 8.22
C LEU A 133 -13.08 -1.76 9.44
N ASN A 134 -12.29 -0.70 9.48
CA ASN A 134 -11.58 -0.34 10.71
C ASN A 134 -12.58 0.23 11.72
N ILE A 135 -12.44 -0.07 13.01
CA ILE A 135 -13.32 0.49 14.05
C ILE A 135 -13.33 2.02 13.97
N THR A 136 -12.20 2.65 13.66
CA THR A 136 -12.10 4.11 13.52
C THR A 136 -13.00 4.67 12.42
N ASP A 137 -13.36 3.87 11.41
CA ASP A 137 -14.29 4.27 10.35
C ASP A 137 -15.72 4.49 10.89
N LEU A 138 -16.03 3.92 12.06
CA LEU A 138 -17.33 4.03 12.72
C LEU A 138 -17.48 5.31 13.55
N ASN A 139 -16.38 5.96 13.98
CA ASN A 139 -16.38 7.04 14.98
C ASN A 139 -17.28 8.23 14.60
N GLN A 140 -17.47 8.46 13.30
CA GLN A 140 -18.22 9.58 12.75
C GLN A 140 -19.58 9.19 12.12
N ALA A 141 -19.81 7.88 11.98
CA ALA A 141 -21.02 7.37 11.32
C ALA A 141 -22.30 7.62 12.13
N GLU A 142 -22.22 7.72 13.47
CA GLU A 142 -23.37 8.08 14.33
C GLU A 142 -23.84 9.53 14.05
N TYR A 143 -22.90 10.43 13.75
CA TYR A 143 -23.22 11.81 13.41
C TYR A 143 -23.78 11.91 11.99
N CYS A 144 -23.04 11.39 11.01
CA CYS A 144 -23.42 11.37 9.61
C CYS A 144 -22.67 10.25 8.86
N SER A 145 -23.38 9.24 8.34
CA SER A 145 -22.78 8.12 7.62
C SER A 145 -22.05 8.54 6.32
N ARG A 146 -22.34 9.73 5.77
CA ARG A 146 -21.64 10.29 4.60
C ARG A 146 -20.16 10.60 4.90
N GLN A 147 -19.84 10.90 6.16
CA GLN A 147 -18.47 11.23 6.57
C GLN A 147 -17.51 10.07 6.28
N TYR A 148 -17.98 8.82 6.27
CA TYR A 148 -17.17 7.67 5.86
C TYR A 148 -16.62 7.80 4.44
N LEU A 149 -17.47 8.04 3.43
CA LEU A 149 -17.00 8.20 2.05
C LEU A 149 -16.22 9.50 1.86
N LEU A 150 -16.64 10.57 2.55
CA LEU A 150 -15.97 11.86 2.51
C LEU A 150 -14.55 11.79 3.06
N ASN A 151 -14.31 11.16 4.22
CA ASN A 151 -12.96 11.02 4.80
C ASN A 151 -12.02 10.15 3.97
N ARG A 152 -12.54 9.32 3.05
CA ARG A 152 -11.72 8.60 2.07
C ARG A 152 -11.30 9.49 0.90
N LEU A 153 -12.10 10.49 0.57
CA LEU A 153 -11.85 11.45 -0.52
C LEU A 153 -11.06 12.67 -0.06
N ILE A 154 -11.36 13.16 1.14
CA ILE A 154 -10.80 14.38 1.69
C ILE A 154 -9.65 13.97 2.60
N PRO A 155 -8.43 14.40 2.31
CA PRO A 155 -7.30 14.08 3.16
C PRO A 155 -7.40 14.78 4.51
N SER A 156 -7.10 14.05 5.58
CA SER A 156 -6.83 14.65 6.89
C SER A 156 -5.35 14.99 6.99
N THR A 157 -5.00 16.26 7.12
CA THR A 157 -3.64 16.65 7.52
C THR A 157 -3.41 16.25 8.98
N ALA A 158 -2.18 15.81 9.30
CA ALA A 158 -1.82 15.53 10.68
C ALA A 158 -1.78 16.85 11.44
N SER A 159 -2.83 17.14 12.22
CA SER A 159 -2.87 18.35 13.03
C SER A 159 -1.87 18.25 14.18
N ALA A 160 -1.42 19.40 14.71
CA ALA A 160 -0.63 19.44 15.95
C ALA A 160 -1.28 18.62 17.08
N ALA A 161 -2.61 18.62 17.17
CA ALA A 161 -3.34 17.81 18.15
C ALA A 161 -3.21 16.31 17.91
N THR A 162 -3.17 15.86 16.65
CA THR A 162 -2.95 14.47 16.27
C THR A 162 -1.52 14.02 16.61
N ILE A 163 -0.52 14.87 16.32
CA ILE A 163 0.88 14.60 16.63
C ILE A 163 1.08 14.51 18.15
N ARG A 164 0.57 15.49 18.90
CA ARG A 164 0.54 15.46 20.38
C ARG A 164 -0.10 14.18 20.91
N GLY A 165 -1.23 13.80 20.32
CA GLY A 165 -1.93 12.55 20.61
C GLY A 165 -1.02 11.32 20.50
N ASN A 166 -0.35 11.19 19.36
CA ASN A 166 0.55 10.06 19.09
C ASN A 166 1.73 10.02 20.06
N ILE A 167 2.34 11.17 20.39
CA ILE A 167 3.46 11.26 21.34
C ILE A 167 3.02 10.82 22.74
N VAL A 168 1.88 11.33 23.23
CA VAL A 168 1.34 10.93 24.54
C VAL A 168 1.06 9.42 24.60
N HIS A 169 0.44 8.87 23.54
CA HIS A 169 0.18 7.42 23.46
C HIS A 169 1.48 6.62 23.48
N TYR A 170 2.51 7.04 22.74
CA TYR A 170 3.81 6.38 22.71
C TYR A 170 4.44 6.32 24.11
N CYS A 171 4.58 7.46 24.78
CA CYS A 171 5.20 7.53 26.10
C CYS A 171 4.50 6.62 27.13
N PHE A 172 3.16 6.65 27.14
CA PHE A 172 2.38 5.83 28.06
C PHE A 172 2.48 4.33 27.75
N LYS A 173 2.49 3.95 26.46
CA LYS A 173 2.66 2.55 26.05
C LYS A 173 4.03 2.01 26.45
N GLU A 174 5.10 2.78 26.28
CA GLU A 174 6.45 2.33 26.63
C GLU A 174 6.63 2.16 28.15
N LEU A 175 6.03 3.03 28.99
CA LEU A 175 5.95 2.80 30.44
C LEU A 175 5.33 1.44 30.78
N LEU A 176 4.22 1.10 30.13
CA LEU A 176 3.50 -0.16 30.39
C LEU A 176 4.28 -1.38 29.91
N LYS A 177 5.01 -1.28 28.79
CA LYS A 177 5.90 -2.33 28.29
C LYS A 177 7.07 -2.57 29.23
N GLU A 178 7.68 -1.52 29.77
CA GLU A 178 8.77 -1.67 30.75
C GLU A 178 8.30 -2.29 32.08
N HIS A 179 7.07 -2.01 32.48
CA HIS A 179 6.45 -2.67 33.64
C HIS A 179 6.23 -4.18 33.40
N ASP A 180 5.66 -4.56 32.25
CA ASP A 180 5.44 -5.97 31.87
C ASP A 180 6.73 -6.78 31.83
N ARG A 181 7.82 -6.17 31.35
CA ARG A 181 9.15 -6.80 31.25
C ARG A 181 9.88 -6.91 32.59
N GLY A 182 9.32 -6.34 33.67
CA GLY A 182 10.00 -6.27 34.98
C GLY A 182 11.26 -5.40 34.98
N THR A 183 11.48 -4.59 33.94
CA THR A 183 12.60 -3.64 33.87
C THR A 183 12.33 -2.36 34.66
N PHE A 184 11.07 -2.12 35.00
CA PHE A 184 10.64 -1.08 35.93
C PHE A 184 10.65 -1.59 37.38
N SER A 185 11.66 -1.22 38.17
CA SER A 185 11.76 -1.60 39.59
C SER A 185 11.05 -0.59 40.49
N ARG A 186 10.15 -1.08 41.36
CA ARG A 186 9.37 -0.23 42.28
C ARG A 186 9.79 -0.34 43.74
N SER A 187 10.89 -1.01 44.06
CA SER A 187 11.26 -1.27 45.46
C SER A 187 12.01 -0.08 46.10
N ALA A 188 11.25 0.85 46.67
CA ALA A 188 11.74 1.67 47.78
C ALA A 188 11.49 0.91 49.10
N THR A 189 12.38 -0.01 49.45
CA THR A 189 12.52 -0.49 50.84
C THR A 189 14.00 -0.57 51.19
N SER A 190 14.43 0.42 51.97
CA SER A 190 15.61 0.50 52.84
C SER A 190 17.01 0.19 52.28
N GLU A 191 17.86 1.22 52.34
CA GLU A 191 19.30 1.15 52.61
C GLU A 191 20.16 0.32 51.64
N SER A 192 20.39 0.84 50.44
CA SER A 192 21.64 0.60 49.72
C SER A 192 22.14 1.91 49.13
N GLU A 193 23.18 2.47 49.72
CA GLU A 193 23.96 3.58 49.17
C GLU A 193 24.69 3.12 47.90
N GLY A 194 24.05 3.33 46.75
CA GLY A 194 24.57 3.08 45.41
C GLY A 194 23.68 3.79 44.39
N SER A 195 24.27 4.39 43.37
CA SER A 195 23.74 5.48 42.53
C SER A 195 22.52 5.20 41.62
N ASN A 196 21.71 4.17 41.90
CA ASN A 196 20.53 3.82 41.09
C ASN A 196 19.25 3.79 41.94
N ALA A 197 18.68 4.97 42.22
CA ALA A 197 17.32 5.06 42.77
C ALA A 197 16.28 4.59 41.73
N PRO A 198 15.18 3.91 42.14
CA PRO A 198 14.14 3.47 41.21
C PRO A 198 13.45 4.67 40.53
N GLU A 199 13.35 4.66 39.19
CA GLU A 199 12.67 5.70 38.42
C GLU A 199 11.15 5.71 38.72
N THR A 200 10.56 6.89 38.85
CA THR A 200 9.09 7.08 38.92
C THR A 200 8.45 6.86 37.54
N ALA A 201 7.13 6.61 37.50
CA ALA A 201 6.41 6.42 36.23
C ALA A 201 6.51 7.66 35.33
N LEU A 202 6.50 8.87 35.93
CA LEU A 202 6.69 10.11 35.21
C LEU A 202 8.10 10.22 34.60
N GLN A 203 9.15 9.86 35.34
CA GLN A 203 10.53 9.88 34.84
C GLN A 203 10.73 8.96 33.64
N VAL A 204 10.15 7.75 33.68
CA VAL A 204 10.17 6.81 32.55
C VAL A 204 9.49 7.41 31.32
N MET A 205 8.28 7.98 31.49
CA MET A 205 7.56 8.60 30.37
C MET A 205 8.28 9.84 29.81
N GLN A 206 8.94 10.64 30.66
CA GLN A 206 9.76 11.78 30.24
C GLN A 206 11.02 11.34 29.47
N ARG A 207 11.64 10.21 29.85
CA ARG A 207 12.73 9.60 29.08
C ARG A 207 12.27 9.20 27.68
N HIS A 208 11.11 8.56 27.57
CA HIS A 208 10.51 8.20 26.28
C HIS A 208 10.01 9.42 25.49
N LEU A 209 9.57 10.49 26.18
CA LEU A 209 9.21 11.75 25.54
C LEU A 209 10.39 12.30 24.74
N LYS A 210 11.59 12.32 25.31
CA LYS A 210 12.79 12.80 24.60
C LYS A 210 12.99 12.07 23.26
N GLN A 211 12.91 10.74 23.27
CA GLN A 211 13.00 9.92 22.06
C GLN A 211 11.86 10.20 21.08
N ALA A 212 10.63 10.33 21.58
CA ALA A 212 9.47 10.61 20.75
C ALA A 212 9.57 12.00 20.08
N MET A 213 10.05 13.01 20.79
CA MET A 213 10.29 14.35 20.24
C MET A 213 11.32 14.28 19.10
N GLU A 214 12.47 13.61 19.33
CA GLU A 214 13.53 13.43 18.31
C GLU A 214 13.04 12.70 17.05
N LEU A 215 12.16 11.71 17.19
CA LEU A 215 11.58 10.97 16.06
C LEU A 215 10.55 11.79 15.27
N ASN A 216 9.85 12.72 15.93
CA ASN A 216 8.74 13.48 15.34
C ASN A 216 9.09 14.94 15.03
N THR A 217 10.33 15.39 15.23
CA THR A 217 10.75 16.80 15.06
C THR A 217 10.31 17.39 13.71
N ILE A 218 10.51 16.65 12.62
CA ILE A 218 10.12 17.09 11.27
C ILE A 218 8.59 17.19 11.15
N GLU A 219 7.84 16.25 11.72
CA GLU A 219 6.37 16.28 11.64
C GLU A 219 5.80 17.43 12.47
N ILE A 220 6.41 17.70 13.64
CA ILE A 220 6.06 18.85 14.50
C ILE A 220 6.30 20.16 13.76
N ALA A 221 7.49 20.32 13.14
CA ALA A 221 7.83 21.48 12.33
C ALA A 221 6.87 21.68 11.14
N LEU A 222 6.56 20.60 10.42
CA LEU A 222 5.62 20.66 9.29
C LEU A 222 4.21 21.04 9.73
N ALA A 223 3.83 20.73 10.97
CA ALA A 223 2.55 21.11 11.56
C ALA A 223 2.49 22.56 12.06
N ASP A 224 3.53 23.36 11.79
CA ASP A 224 3.64 24.78 12.17
C ASP A 224 3.58 25.00 13.69
N VAL A 225 4.33 24.16 14.43
CA VAL A 225 4.46 24.23 15.89
C VAL A 225 5.92 24.10 16.29
N ALA A 226 6.39 24.97 17.18
CA ALA A 226 7.73 24.88 17.76
C ALA A 226 7.86 23.60 18.62
N VAL A 227 9.04 22.96 18.56
CA VAL A 227 9.31 21.69 19.25
C VAL A 227 9.13 21.84 20.76
N GLU A 228 9.58 22.96 21.31
CA GLU A 228 9.47 23.31 22.72
C GLU A 228 8.00 23.48 23.14
N THR A 229 7.20 24.17 22.31
CA THR A 229 5.76 24.34 22.56
C THR A 229 5.03 22.99 22.53
N MET A 230 5.37 22.11 21.60
CA MET A 230 4.80 20.76 21.56
C MET A 230 5.19 19.95 22.81
N GLN A 231 6.43 20.09 23.29
CA GLN A 231 6.88 19.42 24.51
C GLN A 231 6.12 19.92 25.74
N ASP A 232 5.96 21.24 25.89
CA ASP A 232 5.21 21.88 26.98
C ASP A 232 3.73 21.49 26.95
N ASP A 233 3.15 21.31 25.76
CA ASP A 233 1.79 20.81 25.57
C ASP A 233 1.63 19.32 25.97
N VAL A 234 2.67 18.50 25.79
CA VAL A 234 2.64 17.05 26.09
C VAL A 234 2.83 16.77 27.58
N LEU A 235 3.71 17.51 28.25
CA LEU A 235 4.11 17.25 29.64
C LEU A 235 2.92 17.12 30.63
N PRO A 236 1.94 18.03 30.63
CA PRO A 236 0.79 17.94 31.54
C PRO A 236 -0.06 16.67 31.34
N HIS A 237 -0.11 16.14 30.11
CA HIS A 237 -0.79 14.87 29.84
C HIS A 237 -0.03 13.69 30.48
N LEU A 238 1.30 13.69 30.42
CA LEU A 238 2.13 12.64 31.01
C LEU A 238 2.06 12.66 32.53
N GLU A 239 2.08 13.83 33.16
CA GLU A 239 1.89 13.97 34.62
C GLU A 239 0.57 13.36 35.08
N SER A 240 -0.51 13.68 34.36
CA SER A 240 -1.85 13.20 34.65
C SER A 240 -1.96 11.67 34.50
N LEU A 241 -1.35 11.11 33.45
CA LEU A 241 -1.28 9.66 33.22
C LEU A 241 -0.37 8.95 34.23
N ALA A 242 0.73 9.57 34.67
CA ALA A 242 1.63 9.03 35.68
C ALA A 242 0.88 8.90 37.00
N HIS A 243 0.18 9.96 37.42
CA HIS A 243 -0.61 9.95 38.64
C HIS A 243 -1.71 8.90 38.60
N TRP A 244 -2.43 8.79 37.47
CA TRP A 244 -3.42 7.75 37.26
C TRP A 244 -2.81 6.36 37.38
N TYR A 245 -1.72 6.10 36.65
CA TYR A 245 -1.01 4.83 36.69
C TYR A 245 -0.58 4.48 38.11
N GLU A 246 -0.04 5.44 38.88
CA GLU A 246 0.38 5.21 40.27
C GLU A 246 -0.80 4.93 41.19
N SER A 247 -1.91 5.68 41.07
CA SER A 247 -3.11 5.46 41.87
C SER A 247 -3.79 4.11 41.61
N GLU A 248 -3.75 3.66 40.36
CA GLU A 248 -4.37 2.42 39.91
C GLU A 248 -3.38 1.25 39.90
N SER A 249 -2.08 1.46 40.11
CA SER A 249 -1.06 0.41 39.97
C SER A 249 -1.27 -0.78 40.90
N ASN A 250 -1.79 -0.56 42.10
CA ASN A 250 -2.14 -1.61 43.06
C ASN A 250 -3.38 -2.42 42.63
N THR A 251 -4.23 -1.87 41.75
CA THR A 251 -5.45 -2.47 41.20
C THR A 251 -5.31 -2.90 39.74
N LEU A 252 -4.31 -2.42 39.00
CA LEU A 252 -3.98 -2.78 37.61
C LEU A 252 -3.09 -4.02 37.57
N TRP A 253 -2.19 -4.14 38.54
CA TRP A 253 -1.17 -5.19 38.63
C TRP A 253 -1.24 -5.82 40.01
N THR A 254 -1.99 -6.91 40.17
CA THR A 254 -1.71 -7.81 41.28
C THR A 254 -0.34 -8.43 41.00
N LEU A 255 0.70 -7.86 41.61
CA LEU A 255 2.02 -8.48 41.68
C LEU A 255 1.85 -9.88 42.28
N PRO A 256 2.42 -10.94 41.69
CA PRO A 256 2.67 -12.15 42.46
C PRO A 256 3.57 -11.72 43.61
N GLY A 257 3.04 -11.70 44.83
CA GLY A 257 3.89 -11.66 46.01
C GLY A 257 4.89 -12.79 45.90
N VAL A 258 6.15 -12.50 46.23
CA VAL A 258 7.29 -13.43 46.27
C VAL A 258 6.81 -14.87 46.46
N VAL A 259 6.77 -15.63 45.36
CA VAL A 259 6.41 -17.05 45.40
C VAL A 259 7.60 -17.75 46.04
N ALA A 260 7.39 -18.33 47.22
CA ALA A 260 8.32 -19.30 47.76
C ALA A 260 8.51 -20.41 46.72
N ASP A 261 9.76 -20.72 46.40
CA ASP A 261 10.16 -21.82 45.53
C ASP A 261 9.25 -23.04 45.73
N ASP A 262 8.59 -23.50 44.66
CA ASP A 262 7.87 -24.80 44.49
C ASP A 262 6.42 -24.74 43.93
N GLN A 263 6.02 -23.69 43.18
CA GLN A 263 4.85 -23.82 42.29
C GLN A 263 5.19 -23.61 40.81
N PRO A 264 4.62 -24.44 39.90
CA PRO A 264 4.86 -24.30 38.47
C PRO A 264 4.34 -22.94 37.99
N ALA A 265 5.11 -22.28 37.13
CA ALA A 265 4.76 -21.01 36.50
C ALA A 265 3.46 -21.15 35.68
N SER A 266 2.30 -20.99 36.31
CA SER A 266 1.01 -20.90 35.64
C SER A 266 0.33 -19.60 36.05
N GLU A 267 -0.03 -18.81 35.04
CA GLU A 267 -0.66 -17.47 35.10
C GLU A 267 0.31 -16.28 35.21
N THR A 268 1.18 -16.12 34.21
CA THR A 268 1.90 -14.86 33.98
C THR A 268 0.92 -13.76 33.53
N ASN A 269 0.89 -12.62 34.22
CA ASN A 269 0.27 -11.39 33.70
C ASN A 269 0.94 -11.05 32.37
N GLN A 270 0.14 -10.77 31.33
CA GLN A 270 0.61 -10.49 29.98
C GLN A 270 0.04 -9.15 29.55
N VAL A 271 0.89 -8.15 29.32
CA VAL A 271 0.51 -6.84 28.75
C VAL A 271 0.82 -6.81 27.28
N ARG A 272 -0.12 -6.32 26.49
CA ARG A 272 0.05 -6.13 25.06
C ARG A 272 -0.39 -4.72 24.71
N ALA A 273 0.55 -3.92 24.20
CA ALA A 273 0.21 -2.69 23.52
C ALA A 273 -0.19 -3.02 22.07
N GLU A 274 -0.83 -2.06 21.39
CA GLU A 274 -1.12 -2.04 19.94
C GLU A 274 -1.64 -3.35 19.32
N THR A 275 -2.44 -4.11 20.07
CA THR A 275 -2.94 -5.41 19.62
C THR A 275 -3.80 -5.24 18.39
N PHE A 276 -3.31 -5.78 17.26
CA PHE A 276 -4.06 -5.79 16.01
C PHE A 276 -5.06 -6.95 16.02
N LEU A 277 -6.33 -6.64 15.76
CA LEU A 277 -7.44 -7.56 15.85
C LEU A 277 -8.19 -7.60 14.52
N LEU A 278 -8.36 -8.82 13.99
CA LEU A 278 -9.23 -9.15 12.87
C LEU A 278 -10.48 -9.89 13.39
N ALA A 279 -11.65 -9.60 12.80
CA ALA A 279 -12.92 -10.29 13.07
C ALA A 279 -13.76 -10.44 11.78
N PRO A 280 -13.39 -11.38 10.88
CA PRO A 280 -14.14 -11.69 9.65
C PRO A 280 -15.57 -12.19 9.88
N GLU A 281 -15.89 -12.62 11.10
CA GLU A 281 -17.25 -13.01 11.49
C GLU A 281 -18.22 -11.84 11.37
N ILE A 282 -17.80 -10.65 11.79
CA ILE A 282 -18.60 -9.42 11.83
C ILE A 282 -18.08 -8.32 10.90
N GLY A 283 -17.06 -8.63 10.09
CA GLY A 283 -16.53 -7.71 9.09
C GLY A 283 -15.89 -6.46 9.68
N LEU A 284 -15.12 -6.62 10.77
CA LEU A 284 -14.43 -5.54 11.46
C LEU A 284 -12.95 -5.88 11.69
N ARG A 285 -12.12 -4.84 11.78
CA ARG A 285 -10.73 -4.89 12.24
C ARG A 285 -10.40 -3.67 13.09
N GLY A 286 -9.34 -3.73 13.88
CA GLY A 286 -8.89 -2.58 14.64
C GLY A 286 -7.57 -2.82 15.35
N ARG A 287 -6.94 -1.73 15.77
CA ARG A 287 -5.74 -1.78 16.63
C ARG A 287 -6.13 -1.22 17.98
N LEU A 288 -6.09 -2.06 19.00
CA LEU A 288 -6.40 -1.70 20.38
C LEU A 288 -5.14 -1.11 21.04
N ASP A 289 -5.26 0.00 21.76
CA ASP A 289 -4.10 0.63 22.40
C ASP A 289 -3.42 -0.30 23.40
N LEU A 290 -4.21 -0.92 24.29
CA LEU A 290 -3.73 -1.80 25.34
C LEU A 290 -4.72 -2.93 25.64
N PHE A 291 -4.18 -4.12 25.81
CA PHE A 291 -4.86 -5.34 26.22
C PHE A 291 -4.03 -6.03 27.30
N TRP A 292 -4.65 -6.45 28.40
CA TRP A 292 -3.93 -7.20 29.43
C TRP A 292 -4.83 -8.16 30.21
N GLN A 293 -4.21 -9.18 30.80
CA GLN A 293 -4.86 -10.13 31.69
C GLN A 293 -4.51 -9.86 33.15
N GLN A 294 -5.51 -9.83 34.00
CA GLN A 294 -5.39 -9.68 35.46
C GLN A 294 -6.29 -10.69 36.16
N THR A 295 -5.73 -11.52 37.06
CA THR A 295 -6.50 -12.49 37.89
C THR A 295 -7.53 -13.33 37.09
N GLY A 296 -7.18 -13.70 35.86
CA GLY A 296 -8.05 -14.46 34.95
C GLY A 296 -9.11 -13.64 34.20
N GLN A 297 -9.23 -12.34 34.47
CA GLN A 297 -10.07 -11.40 33.72
C GLN A 297 -9.25 -10.65 32.67
N GLN A 298 -9.80 -10.53 31.45
CA GLN A 298 -9.21 -9.73 30.39
C GLN A 298 -9.65 -8.27 30.54
N ARG A 299 -8.77 -7.33 30.21
CA ARG A 299 -9.05 -5.91 30.22
C ARG A 299 -8.51 -5.25 28.97
N LEU A 300 -9.22 -4.23 28.51
CA LEU A 300 -8.80 -3.41 27.39
C LEU A 300 -8.84 -1.93 27.79
N LEU A 301 -7.90 -1.16 27.24
CA LEU A 301 -7.86 0.28 27.45
C LEU A 301 -7.71 0.97 26.09
N GLU A 302 -8.57 1.96 25.88
CA GLU A 302 -8.45 2.93 24.80
C GLU A 302 -8.03 4.26 25.43
N LEU A 303 -6.92 4.83 24.97
CA LEU A 303 -6.42 6.12 25.44
C LEU A 303 -6.94 7.23 24.52
N LYS A 304 -7.25 8.39 25.08
CA LYS A 304 -7.57 9.61 24.35
C LYS A 304 -6.88 10.80 24.98
N THR A 305 -6.33 11.67 24.15
CA THR A 305 -5.76 12.94 24.61
C THR A 305 -6.81 14.03 24.77
N GLY A 306 -6.69 14.82 25.84
CA GLY A 306 -7.65 15.87 26.21
C GLY A 306 -8.66 15.38 27.25
N GLY A 307 -9.79 16.10 27.39
CA GLY A 307 -10.84 15.80 28.37
C GLY A 307 -12.14 15.26 27.78
N ALA A 308 -12.96 14.64 28.64
CA ALA A 308 -14.34 14.27 28.33
C ALA A 308 -15.27 15.49 28.26
N SER A 309 -16.49 15.29 27.78
CA SER A 309 -17.55 16.33 27.77
C SER A 309 -18.42 16.20 29.02
N GLY A 310 -17.93 16.71 30.16
CA GLY A 310 -18.61 16.62 31.45
C GLY A 310 -18.44 15.25 32.12
N GLU A 311 -19.50 14.75 32.77
CA GLU A 311 -19.49 13.47 33.51
C GLU A 311 -19.54 12.21 32.62
N LEU A 312 -19.70 12.38 31.30
CA LEU A 312 -19.81 11.27 30.34
C LEU A 312 -18.70 11.35 29.28
N PRO A 313 -18.20 10.19 28.81
CA PRO A 313 -17.24 10.16 27.71
C PRO A 313 -17.87 10.70 26.43
N LYS A 314 -17.04 11.29 25.56
CA LYS A 314 -17.47 11.70 24.22
C LYS A 314 -18.06 10.51 23.46
N ARG A 315 -19.13 10.75 22.70
CA ARG A 315 -19.95 9.69 22.08
C ARG A 315 -19.16 8.86 21.07
N ASP A 316 -18.40 9.52 20.21
CA ASP A 316 -17.51 8.91 19.21
C ASP A 316 -16.43 8.03 19.85
N HIS A 317 -15.81 8.50 20.93
CA HIS A 317 -14.82 7.71 21.67
C HIS A 317 -15.44 6.48 22.35
N ARG A 318 -16.63 6.63 22.96
CA ARG A 318 -17.38 5.49 23.51
C ARG A 318 -17.72 4.49 22.40
N TRP A 319 -18.07 4.98 21.21
CA TRP A 319 -18.39 4.15 20.05
C TRP A 319 -17.22 3.28 19.62
N GLN A 320 -16.01 3.84 19.60
CA GLN A 320 -14.79 3.11 19.30
C GLN A 320 -14.57 1.94 20.28
N VAL A 321 -14.76 2.18 21.58
CA VAL A 321 -14.63 1.15 22.63
C VAL A 321 -15.67 0.04 22.48
N LEU A 322 -16.90 0.38 22.12
CA LEU A 322 -17.93 -0.62 21.81
C LEU A 322 -17.57 -1.45 20.57
N GLY A 323 -16.88 -0.84 19.58
CA GLY A 323 -16.30 -1.57 18.45
C GLY A 323 -15.24 -2.59 18.85
N TYR A 324 -14.33 -2.24 19.76
CA TYR A 324 -13.32 -3.19 20.27
C TYR A 324 -13.97 -4.34 21.05
N HIS A 325 -15.02 -4.06 21.84
CA HIS A 325 -15.83 -5.10 22.47
C HIS A 325 -16.44 -6.06 21.44
N ALA A 326 -16.96 -5.54 20.33
CA ALA A 326 -17.49 -6.38 19.26
C ALA A 326 -16.41 -7.28 18.62
N LEU A 327 -15.18 -6.80 18.45
CA LEU A 327 -14.05 -7.63 17.98
C LEU A 327 -13.73 -8.76 18.96
N LEU A 328 -13.71 -8.49 20.27
CA LEU A 328 -13.40 -9.50 21.28
C LEU A 328 -14.55 -10.50 21.47
N ALA A 329 -15.80 -10.08 21.26
CA ALA A 329 -16.99 -10.91 21.37
C ALA A 329 -16.98 -12.14 20.45
N VAL A 330 -16.39 -12.03 19.27
CA VAL A 330 -16.36 -13.11 18.27
C VAL A 330 -15.15 -14.04 18.44
N ARG A 331 -14.18 -13.69 19.30
CA ARG A 331 -12.96 -14.49 19.49
C ARG A 331 -13.27 -15.83 20.15
N ARG A 332 -12.47 -16.87 19.82
CA ARG A 332 -12.63 -18.23 20.35
C ARG A 332 -12.42 -18.32 21.87
N GLN A 333 -11.51 -17.53 22.43
CA GLN A 333 -11.24 -17.56 23.87
C GLN A 333 -12.40 -16.94 24.66
N SER A 334 -13.13 -17.78 25.39
CA SER A 334 -14.30 -17.38 26.19
C SER A 334 -14.00 -16.30 27.24
N LYS A 335 -12.76 -16.25 27.77
CA LYS A 335 -12.30 -15.23 28.71
C LYS A 335 -12.23 -13.82 28.09
N MET A 336 -11.94 -13.70 26.78
CA MET A 336 -11.90 -12.41 26.07
C MET A 336 -13.29 -11.79 25.89
N LYS A 337 -14.33 -12.62 25.82
CA LYS A 337 -15.73 -12.18 25.60
C LYS A 337 -16.32 -11.38 26.76
N ARG A 338 -15.67 -11.39 27.94
CA ARG A 338 -16.09 -10.67 29.15
C ARG A 338 -15.08 -9.61 29.58
N ALA A 339 -14.25 -9.13 28.63
CA ALA A 339 -13.24 -8.14 28.95
C ALA A 339 -13.87 -6.87 29.56
N PHE A 340 -13.21 -6.27 30.54
CA PHE A 340 -13.60 -4.96 31.05
C PHE A 340 -12.90 -3.87 30.24
N ALA A 341 -13.65 -2.92 29.67
CA ALA A 341 -13.07 -1.82 28.91
C ALA A 341 -12.99 -0.53 29.72
N THR A 342 -11.83 0.11 29.64
CA THR A 342 -11.58 1.43 30.19
C THR A 342 -11.30 2.41 29.06
N LEU A 343 -12.10 3.47 28.98
CA LEU A 343 -11.78 4.63 28.16
C LEU A 343 -11.06 5.65 29.04
N LEU A 344 -9.76 5.85 28.79
CA LEU A 344 -8.93 6.74 29.58
C LEU A 344 -8.68 8.04 28.82
N TYR A 345 -9.03 9.17 29.44
CA TYR A 345 -8.66 10.49 28.97
C TYR A 345 -7.47 10.98 29.77
N SER A 346 -6.40 11.39 29.10
CA SER A 346 -5.23 11.93 29.81
C SER A 346 -5.59 13.16 30.64
N GLY A 347 -6.49 14.05 30.17
CA GLY A 347 -6.95 15.24 30.89
C GLY A 347 -5.85 16.31 31.08
N THR A 348 -6.19 17.59 31.01
CA THR A 348 -5.23 18.70 31.29
C THR A 348 -5.92 19.92 31.89
N PRO A 349 -5.44 20.47 33.04
CA PRO A 349 -4.49 19.91 34.01
C PRO A 349 -5.19 19.10 35.14
N GLY A 350 -4.51 18.09 35.69
CA GLY A 350 -4.68 17.68 37.09
C GLY A 350 -5.52 16.44 37.46
N LYS A 351 -6.03 15.64 36.49
CA LYS A 351 -6.48 14.24 36.72
C LYS A 351 -6.93 13.57 35.42
N ALA A 352 -6.39 12.39 35.14
CA ALA A 352 -6.88 11.55 34.06
C ALA A 352 -8.28 11.04 34.42
N GLN A 353 -9.15 10.92 33.43
CA GLN A 353 -10.53 10.47 33.63
C GLN A 353 -10.72 9.10 33.00
N ALA A 354 -10.98 8.09 33.84
CA ALA A 354 -11.24 6.73 33.40
C ALA A 354 -12.75 6.44 33.43
N PHE A 355 -13.27 5.92 32.32
CA PHE A 355 -14.67 5.51 32.21
C PHE A 355 -14.75 4.01 31.92
N GLY A 356 -15.42 3.26 32.79
CA GLY A 356 -15.74 1.86 32.56
C GLY A 356 -16.85 1.72 31.52
N ILE A 357 -16.57 1.08 30.40
CA ILE A 357 -17.53 0.83 29.33
C ILE A 357 -17.89 -0.65 29.31
N ARG A 358 -19.15 -0.96 29.57
CA ARG A 358 -19.70 -2.31 29.42
C ARG A 358 -20.47 -2.39 28.11
N ALA A 359 -20.17 -3.40 27.30
CA ALA A 359 -20.94 -3.69 26.10
C ALA A 359 -22.07 -4.69 26.41
N THR A 360 -23.25 -4.37 25.93
CA THR A 360 -24.40 -5.27 25.85
C THR A 360 -24.53 -5.82 24.43
N ILE A 361 -25.24 -6.94 24.25
CA ILE A 361 -25.57 -7.46 22.91
C ILE A 361 -26.26 -6.39 22.05
N ARG A 362 -27.10 -5.58 22.67
CA ARG A 362 -27.76 -4.43 22.04
C ARG A 362 -26.77 -3.40 21.48
N GLU A 363 -25.69 -3.12 22.18
CA GLU A 363 -24.65 -2.20 21.69
C GLU A 363 -23.85 -2.82 20.54
N ILE A 364 -23.51 -4.11 20.63
CA ILE A 364 -22.85 -4.86 19.54
C ILE A 364 -23.72 -4.84 18.27
N GLN A 365 -25.03 -5.04 18.40
CA GLN A 365 -25.97 -4.94 17.27
C GLN A 365 -25.99 -3.56 16.63
N ARG A 366 -25.93 -2.48 17.43
CA ARG A 366 -25.90 -1.12 16.88
C ARG A 366 -24.59 -0.79 16.18
N VAL A 367 -23.46 -1.28 16.70
CA VAL A 367 -22.15 -1.20 16.03
C VAL A 367 -22.23 -1.89 14.67
N ASN A 368 -22.78 -3.11 14.63
CA ASN A 368 -22.96 -3.86 13.40
C ASN A 368 -23.93 -3.19 12.41
N GLU A 369 -25.05 -2.63 12.87
CA GLU A 369 -26.00 -1.92 12.00
C GLU A 369 -25.33 -0.70 11.36
N THR A 370 -24.59 0.09 12.15
CA THR A 370 -23.81 1.22 11.63
C THR A 370 -22.81 0.75 10.58
N ARG A 371 -22.10 -0.35 10.87
CA ARG A 371 -21.17 -0.97 9.94
C ARG A 371 -21.86 -1.44 8.66
N ASN A 372 -23.04 -2.06 8.72
CA ASN A 372 -23.79 -2.47 7.53
C ASN A 372 -24.17 -1.26 6.65
N ILE A 373 -24.56 -0.13 7.25
CA ILE A 373 -24.83 1.10 6.49
C ILE A 373 -23.57 1.60 5.79
N LEU A 374 -22.41 1.60 6.47
CA LEU A 374 -21.14 2.00 5.85
C LEU A 374 -20.69 1.04 4.76
N ILE A 375 -20.89 -0.26 4.93
CA ILE A 375 -20.66 -1.25 3.87
C ILE A 375 -21.57 -0.98 2.67
N LEU A 376 -22.84 -0.67 2.89
CA LEU A 376 -23.73 -0.33 1.79
C LEU A 376 -23.24 0.93 1.08
N ASN A 377 -22.79 1.96 1.81
CA ASN A 377 -22.11 3.13 1.23
C ASN A 377 -20.88 2.72 0.40
N ARG A 378 -20.07 1.78 0.91
CA ARG A 378 -18.84 1.28 0.27
C ARG A 378 -19.11 0.49 -1.01
N VAL A 379 -20.10 -0.40 -1.00
CA VAL A 379 -20.41 -1.30 -2.12
C VAL A 379 -21.27 -0.63 -3.18
N THR A 380 -22.10 0.35 -2.81
CA THR A 380 -22.88 1.12 -3.79
C THR A 380 -22.15 2.35 -4.30
N ASN A 381 -21.19 2.86 -3.54
CA ASN A 381 -20.62 4.21 -3.70
C ASN A 381 -21.64 5.34 -3.57
N ILE A 382 -22.83 5.04 -3.03
CA ILE A 382 -23.92 5.99 -2.82
C ILE A 382 -24.07 6.19 -1.31
N PRO A 383 -23.88 7.41 -0.79
CA PRO A 383 -24.07 7.68 0.63
C PRO A 383 -25.55 7.60 1.03
N SER A 384 -25.83 7.47 2.33
CA SER A 384 -27.17 7.76 2.85
C SER A 384 -27.57 9.22 2.57
N ALA A 385 -28.89 9.46 2.59
CA ALA A 385 -29.46 10.80 2.61
C ALA A 385 -28.85 11.64 3.76
N PRO A 386 -28.64 12.95 3.56
CA PRO A 386 -28.10 13.81 4.60
C PRO A 386 -29.02 13.85 5.83
N PRO A 387 -28.47 13.99 7.05
CA PRO A 387 -29.24 13.89 8.29
C PRO A 387 -30.15 15.10 8.57
N GLY A 388 -30.29 16.03 7.61
CA GLY A 388 -31.14 17.22 7.69
C GLY A 388 -30.40 18.50 8.12
N PRO A 389 -31.04 19.67 7.95
CA PRO A 389 -30.40 20.98 8.06
C PRO A 389 -29.82 21.27 9.46
N SER A 390 -30.49 20.81 10.53
CA SER A 390 -30.06 21.04 11.92
C SER A 390 -28.73 20.38 12.28
N ARG A 391 -28.43 19.23 11.65
CA ARG A 391 -27.13 18.55 11.77
C ARG A 391 -26.15 19.09 10.73
N CYS A 392 -26.57 19.21 9.47
CA CYS A 392 -25.70 19.66 8.38
C CYS A 392 -25.11 21.05 8.61
N SER A 393 -25.86 22.01 9.19
CA SER A 393 -25.36 23.36 9.48
C SER A 393 -24.23 23.41 10.52
N LYS A 394 -24.07 22.36 11.33
CA LYS A 394 -23.00 22.22 12.34
C LYS A 394 -21.90 21.26 11.89
N CYS A 395 -21.97 20.76 10.66
CA CYS A 395 -21.02 19.77 10.15
C CYS A 395 -19.74 20.46 9.68
N ALA A 396 -18.61 20.11 10.28
CA ALA A 396 -17.30 20.62 9.86
C ALA A 396 -16.92 20.27 8.40
N MET A 397 -17.60 19.28 7.81
CA MET A 397 -17.38 18.84 6.41
C MET A 397 -18.44 19.36 5.44
N LEU A 398 -19.26 20.37 5.82
CA LEU A 398 -20.39 20.81 5.01
C LEU A 398 -19.98 21.24 3.59
N GLU A 399 -18.97 22.10 3.47
CA GLU A 399 -18.49 22.60 2.18
C GLU A 399 -17.99 21.47 1.29
N HIS A 400 -17.06 20.66 1.79
CA HIS A 400 -16.58 19.49 1.05
C HIS A 400 -17.71 18.51 0.69
N CYS A 401 -18.70 18.33 1.57
CA CYS A 401 -19.87 17.51 1.29
C CYS A 401 -20.67 18.09 0.13
N GLN A 402 -20.89 19.40 0.05
CA GLN A 402 -21.57 20.06 -1.06
C GLN A 402 -20.80 19.90 -2.37
N THR A 403 -19.49 20.13 -2.36
CA THR A 403 -18.63 19.97 -3.54
C THR A 403 -18.67 18.54 -4.07
N VAL A 404 -18.44 17.55 -3.21
CA VAL A 404 -18.48 16.12 -3.60
C VAL A 404 -19.89 15.71 -4.03
N SER A 405 -20.94 16.22 -3.38
CA SER A 405 -22.32 15.93 -3.80
C SER A 405 -22.61 16.44 -5.20
N THR A 406 -22.07 17.61 -5.55
CA THR A 406 -22.18 18.16 -6.90
C THR A 406 -21.39 17.32 -7.89
N LEU A 407 -20.14 16.96 -7.59
CA LEU A 407 -19.30 16.15 -8.47
C LEU A 407 -19.87 14.76 -8.73
N LEU A 408 -20.42 14.10 -7.72
CA LEU A 408 -20.88 12.70 -7.78
C LEU A 408 -22.40 12.50 -7.81
N HIS A 409 -23.16 13.57 -8.07
CA HIS A 409 -24.64 13.53 -8.09
C HIS A 409 -25.26 13.00 -6.79
N TRP A 410 -24.61 13.17 -5.64
CA TRP A 410 -25.22 12.80 -4.37
C TRP A 410 -26.31 13.81 -4.00
N GLU A 411 -27.32 13.37 -3.24
CA GLU A 411 -28.29 14.28 -2.65
C GLU A 411 -27.56 15.36 -1.82
N PRO A 412 -27.77 16.66 -2.10
CA PRO A 412 -27.08 17.73 -1.40
C PRO A 412 -27.63 17.92 0.01
N PRO A 413 -26.82 18.41 0.97
CA PRO A 413 -27.32 18.82 2.28
C PRO A 413 -28.40 19.91 2.15
N ALA A 414 -29.56 19.71 2.79
CA ALA A 414 -30.57 20.77 2.89
C ALA A 414 -30.03 21.95 3.72
N LEU A 415 -30.03 23.15 3.15
CA LEU A 415 -29.72 24.39 3.86
C LEU A 415 -31.02 24.95 4.47
N GLN A 416 -30.93 25.62 5.62
CA GLN A 416 -32.07 26.37 6.13
C GLN A 416 -32.40 27.48 5.14
N GLU A 417 -33.53 27.39 4.45
CA GLU A 417 -34.18 28.58 3.93
C GLU A 417 -34.47 29.47 5.15
N GLN A 418 -33.93 30.69 5.16
CA GLN A 418 -34.36 31.69 6.13
C GLN A 418 -35.86 31.81 5.97
N ALA A 419 -36.60 31.41 7.00
CA ALA A 419 -38.04 31.56 7.04
C ALA A 419 -38.35 33.05 6.79
N ALA A 420 -38.93 33.33 5.62
CA ALA A 420 -39.61 34.59 5.40
C ALA A 420 -40.61 34.75 6.55
N ALA A 421 -40.43 35.84 7.30
CA ALA A 421 -41.35 36.21 8.37
C ALA A 421 -42.78 36.34 7.82
N ASP A 422 -43.74 36.08 8.72
CA ASP A 422 -45.20 36.07 8.56
C ASP A 422 -45.82 36.77 7.33
N PRO A 423 -46.75 36.11 6.61
CA PRO A 423 -47.51 36.72 5.53
C PRO A 423 -48.73 37.48 6.09
N THR A 424 -48.51 38.49 6.92
CA THR A 424 -49.57 39.42 7.34
C THR A 424 -49.01 40.84 7.52
N ASP A 425 -48.71 41.54 6.43
CA ASP A 425 -49.12 42.94 6.26
C ASP A 425 -48.79 43.48 4.86
N THR A 426 -49.86 43.96 4.20
CA THR A 426 -49.94 45.01 3.15
C THR A 426 -48.83 45.09 2.09
N ALA A 427 -49.08 44.73 0.83
CA ALA A 427 -49.76 45.55 -0.20
C ALA A 427 -49.24 47.01 -0.29
N ASN A 428 -48.55 47.31 -1.40
CA ASN A 428 -47.96 48.58 -1.87
C ASN A 428 -46.55 48.91 -1.35
N VAL A 429 -45.52 48.69 -2.18
CA VAL A 429 -44.82 49.73 -2.98
C VAL A 429 -44.07 49.01 -4.12
N LEU A 430 -44.20 49.57 -5.32
CA LEU A 430 -43.57 49.16 -6.58
C LEU A 430 -42.05 49.38 -6.57
N GLU A 431 -41.36 48.55 -7.37
CA GLU A 431 -40.11 48.84 -8.09
C GLU A 431 -39.11 49.78 -7.39
N GLU A 432 -38.12 49.21 -6.70
CA GLU A 432 -36.75 49.72 -6.74
C GLU A 432 -35.78 48.75 -6.05
N MET A 433 -34.66 48.50 -6.74
CA MET A 433 -33.39 47.93 -6.23
C MET A 433 -33.39 46.43 -5.87
N ILE A 434 -33.12 45.63 -6.91
CA ILE A 434 -32.37 44.39 -6.82
C ILE A 434 -30.99 44.73 -6.23
N GLU A 435 -30.79 44.53 -4.93
CA GLU A 435 -29.45 44.28 -4.38
C GLU A 435 -29.28 42.76 -4.26
N PRO A 436 -28.28 42.16 -4.95
CA PRO A 436 -27.94 40.78 -4.72
C PRO A 436 -27.34 40.67 -3.32
N VAL A 437 -28.02 39.92 -2.45
CA VAL A 437 -27.40 39.35 -1.26
C VAL A 437 -26.09 38.70 -1.71
N LEU A 438 -24.98 39.17 -1.12
CA LEU A 438 -23.61 38.80 -1.42
C LEU A 438 -23.49 37.31 -1.78
N PRO A 439 -22.85 36.97 -2.91
CA PRO A 439 -22.64 35.59 -3.29
C PRO A 439 -21.79 34.92 -2.21
N VAL A 440 -22.28 33.76 -1.78
CA VAL A 440 -21.46 32.68 -1.23
C VAL A 440 -20.15 32.66 -2.02
N THR A 441 -19.04 32.74 -1.30
CA THR A 441 -17.67 32.74 -1.81
C THR A 441 -17.54 31.91 -3.08
N THR A 442 -17.07 32.60 -4.13
CA THR A 442 -16.86 32.16 -5.50
C THR A 442 -16.19 30.78 -5.60
N GLN A 443 -17.00 29.72 -5.69
CA GLN A 443 -16.57 28.50 -6.37
C GLN A 443 -16.92 28.67 -7.84
N SER A 444 -15.93 28.63 -8.73
CA SER A 444 -16.14 28.60 -10.18
C SER A 444 -17.19 27.53 -10.53
N PRO A 445 -18.14 27.77 -11.44
CA PRO A 445 -19.12 26.77 -11.81
C PRO A 445 -18.40 25.51 -12.28
N ILE A 446 -18.68 24.38 -11.61
CA ILE A 446 -18.10 23.08 -11.96
C ILE A 446 -18.46 22.79 -13.42
N VAL A 447 -17.45 22.75 -14.28
CA VAL A 447 -17.64 22.48 -15.71
C VAL A 447 -18.01 21.01 -15.88
N GLN A 448 -19.00 20.72 -16.72
CA GLN A 448 -19.52 19.37 -16.96
C GLN A 448 -18.42 18.35 -17.30
N THR A 449 -17.38 18.76 -18.02
CA THR A 449 -16.24 17.90 -18.37
C THR A 449 -15.39 17.50 -17.17
N ASP A 450 -15.23 18.38 -16.19
CA ASP A 450 -14.37 18.14 -15.03
C ASP A 450 -15.08 17.20 -14.05
N ARG A 451 -16.41 17.33 -14.01
CA ARG A 451 -17.30 16.37 -13.37
C ARG A 451 -17.20 14.98 -13.98
N GLU A 452 -17.31 14.86 -15.31
CA GLU A 452 -17.20 13.58 -16.02
C GLU A 452 -15.84 12.91 -15.78
N PHE A 453 -14.76 13.71 -15.78
CA PHE A 453 -13.43 13.22 -15.43
C PHE A 453 -13.37 12.67 -14.00
N PHE A 454 -13.88 13.44 -13.02
CA PHE A 454 -13.91 13.03 -11.62
C PHE A 454 -14.74 11.76 -11.42
N GLU A 455 -15.96 11.73 -11.97
CA GLU A 455 -16.89 10.61 -11.84
C GLU A 455 -16.31 9.33 -12.45
N LYS A 456 -15.75 9.42 -13.66
CA LYS A 456 -15.09 8.29 -14.34
C LYS A 456 -14.02 7.68 -13.44
N TYR A 457 -13.02 8.46 -13.04
CA TYR A 457 -11.90 7.92 -12.27
C TYR A 457 -12.28 7.56 -10.85
N TYR A 458 -13.27 8.24 -10.25
CA TYR A 458 -13.85 7.82 -8.98
C TYR A 458 -14.40 6.41 -9.11
N ARG A 459 -15.32 6.15 -10.06
CA ARG A 459 -15.90 4.81 -10.29
C ARG A 459 -14.83 3.75 -10.52
N LEU A 460 -13.87 4.01 -11.41
CA LEU A 460 -12.80 3.05 -11.74
C LEU A 460 -11.93 2.70 -10.54
N LEU A 461 -11.56 3.70 -9.73
CA LEU A 461 -10.83 3.46 -8.48
C LEU A 461 -11.69 2.65 -7.50
N GLN A 462 -13.01 2.87 -7.42
CA GLN A 462 -13.85 2.04 -6.56
C GLN A 462 -13.85 0.57 -6.98
N ILE A 463 -13.90 0.28 -8.28
CA ILE A 463 -13.81 -1.09 -8.82
C ILE A 463 -12.45 -1.71 -8.46
N GLU A 464 -11.35 -0.98 -8.66
CA GLU A 464 -10.01 -1.43 -8.30
C GLU A 464 -9.86 -1.70 -6.79
N GLY A 465 -10.41 -0.80 -5.96
CA GLY A 465 -10.40 -0.97 -4.51
C GLY A 465 -11.15 -2.23 -4.05
N ARG A 466 -12.26 -2.59 -4.70
CA ARG A 466 -12.98 -3.85 -4.42
C ARG A 466 -12.16 -5.07 -4.81
N ALA A 467 -11.44 -5.03 -5.93
CA ALA A 467 -10.54 -6.12 -6.31
C ALA A 467 -9.43 -6.32 -5.27
N GLY A 468 -8.86 -5.23 -4.75
CA GLY A 468 -7.91 -5.27 -3.63
C GLY A 468 -8.51 -5.87 -2.35
N GLU A 469 -9.72 -5.46 -1.97
CA GLU A 469 -10.44 -6.02 -0.81
C GLU A 469 -10.72 -7.52 -0.97
N GLN A 470 -11.12 -7.98 -2.15
CA GLN A 470 -11.34 -9.41 -2.46
C GLN A 470 -10.05 -10.23 -2.39
N GLN A 471 -8.93 -9.65 -2.84
CA GLN A 471 -7.61 -10.27 -2.73
C GLN A 471 -7.18 -10.37 -1.26
N GLN A 472 -7.38 -9.31 -0.47
CA GLN A 472 -7.09 -9.31 0.96
C GLN A 472 -7.98 -10.33 1.70
N ALA A 473 -9.24 -10.46 1.30
CA ALA A 473 -10.18 -11.42 1.90
C ALA A 473 -9.76 -12.88 1.76
N GLN A 474 -8.89 -13.20 0.79
CA GLN A 474 -8.30 -14.54 0.69
C GLN A 474 -7.50 -14.92 1.94
N LEU A 475 -7.01 -13.94 2.71
CA LEU A 475 -6.38 -14.19 4.00
C LEU A 475 -7.33 -14.96 4.92
N TRP A 476 -8.56 -14.50 5.16
CA TRP A 476 -9.47 -15.18 6.08
C TRP A 476 -10.41 -16.19 5.44
N LEU A 477 -10.50 -16.22 4.11
CA LEU A 477 -11.32 -17.18 3.39
C LEU A 477 -10.58 -18.48 3.05
N GLN A 478 -9.25 -18.47 3.01
CA GLN A 478 -8.45 -19.64 2.62
C GLN A 478 -7.73 -20.27 3.82
N PRO A 479 -7.73 -21.61 3.91
CA PRO A 479 -6.91 -22.32 4.87
C PRO A 479 -5.42 -21.98 4.70
N VAL A 480 -4.67 -21.94 5.81
CA VAL A 480 -3.23 -21.62 5.83
C VAL A 480 -2.45 -22.47 4.82
N GLN A 481 -2.77 -23.76 4.72
CA GLN A 481 -2.11 -24.69 3.80
C GLN A 481 -2.21 -24.24 2.32
N GLN A 482 -3.39 -23.78 1.89
CA GLN A 482 -3.57 -23.28 0.52
C GLN A 482 -2.80 -21.98 0.29
N ARG A 483 -2.69 -21.12 1.32
CA ARG A 483 -1.89 -19.88 1.25
C ARG A 483 -0.39 -20.16 1.14
N LEU A 484 0.10 -21.20 1.83
CA LEU A 484 1.47 -21.69 1.71
C LEU A 484 1.75 -22.23 0.30
N GLU A 485 0.83 -23.04 -0.25
CA GLU A 485 0.94 -23.59 -1.62
C GLU A 485 0.93 -22.50 -2.70
N ARG A 486 0.15 -21.44 -2.49
CA ARG A 486 0.13 -20.24 -3.35
C ARG A 486 1.33 -19.33 -3.14
N GLY A 487 2.12 -19.56 -2.09
CA GLY A 487 3.26 -18.72 -1.72
C GLY A 487 2.88 -17.35 -1.14
N SER A 488 1.65 -17.15 -0.66
CA SER A 488 1.27 -15.90 0.03
C SER A 488 1.56 -15.95 1.53
N ALA A 489 2.13 -17.05 2.03
CA ALA A 489 2.47 -17.26 3.44
C ALA A 489 3.80 -18.01 3.60
N ILE A 490 4.43 -17.88 4.78
CA ILE A 490 5.60 -18.66 5.21
C ILE A 490 5.33 -19.21 6.61
N ARG A 491 5.59 -20.49 6.83
CA ARG A 491 5.47 -21.16 8.15
C ARG A 491 6.80 -21.79 8.55
N GLY A 492 6.92 -22.18 9.82
CA GLY A 492 8.09 -22.89 10.35
C GLY A 492 9.24 -21.95 10.68
N LEU A 493 8.89 -20.75 11.17
CA LEU A 493 9.84 -19.72 11.54
C LEU A 493 10.58 -20.14 12.83
N GLN A 494 11.90 -20.12 12.78
CA GLN A 494 12.77 -20.33 13.94
C GLN A 494 13.57 -19.05 14.18
N LEU A 495 13.31 -18.36 15.30
CA LEU A 495 13.99 -17.11 15.62
C LEU A 495 15.50 -17.35 15.82
N LEU A 496 16.31 -16.57 15.11
CA LEU A 496 17.77 -16.59 15.20
C LEU A 496 18.26 -15.39 16.02
N GLY A 497 18.92 -15.68 17.14
CA GLY A 497 19.40 -14.65 18.05
C GLY A 497 18.28 -13.91 18.77
N SER A 498 18.65 -12.83 19.46
CA SER A 498 17.69 -11.95 20.14
C SER A 498 17.19 -10.86 19.18
N PRO A 499 15.91 -10.45 19.26
CA PRO A 499 15.41 -9.31 18.51
C PRO A 499 16.27 -8.06 18.77
N SER A 500 16.58 -7.32 17.71
CA SER A 500 17.37 -6.09 17.81
C SER A 500 16.48 -4.87 17.65
N ILE A 501 16.71 -3.82 18.44
CA ILE A 501 15.99 -2.56 18.32
C ILE A 501 16.58 -1.80 17.14
N GLN A 502 15.73 -1.36 16.21
CA GLN A 502 16.10 -0.48 15.11
C GLN A 502 15.11 0.67 15.03
N SER A 503 15.60 1.91 15.18
CA SER A 503 14.81 3.14 15.16
C SER A 503 13.64 3.13 16.17
N ASP A 504 12.41 2.92 15.69
CA ASP A 504 11.14 2.91 16.42
C ASP A 504 10.50 1.50 16.53
N GLY A 505 11.27 0.43 16.32
CA GLY A 505 10.73 -0.94 16.35
C GLY A 505 11.79 -2.04 16.48
N TRP A 506 11.38 -3.26 16.15
CA TRP A 506 12.14 -4.50 16.32
C TRP A 506 12.45 -5.15 14.99
N SER A 507 13.72 -5.50 14.81
CA SER A 507 14.19 -6.34 13.72
C SER A 507 14.36 -7.78 14.23
N LEU A 508 13.64 -8.71 13.61
CA LEU A 508 13.65 -10.14 13.90
C LEU A 508 14.20 -10.91 12.70
N THR A 509 15.11 -11.85 12.95
CA THR A 509 15.64 -12.73 11.90
C THR A 509 15.24 -14.16 12.18
N PHE A 510 14.73 -14.85 11.17
CA PHE A 510 14.23 -16.21 11.24
C PHE A 510 15.00 -17.12 10.29
N SER A 511 15.29 -18.34 10.73
CA SER A 511 15.54 -19.49 9.87
C SER A 511 14.19 -20.10 9.45
N CYS A 512 14.01 -20.41 8.18
CA CYS A 512 12.81 -21.03 7.65
C CYS A 512 13.08 -21.73 6.31
N ASN A 513 12.19 -22.60 5.84
CA ASN A 513 12.23 -23.09 4.47
C ASN A 513 11.27 -22.26 3.62
N ASN A 514 11.78 -21.19 3.01
CA ASN A 514 10.98 -20.24 2.27
C ASN A 514 10.78 -20.67 0.80
N THR A 515 9.53 -21.00 0.46
CA THR A 515 9.09 -21.28 -0.91
C THR A 515 8.11 -20.23 -1.44
N SER A 516 7.89 -19.17 -0.67
CA SER A 516 6.84 -18.18 -0.91
C SER A 516 7.18 -17.21 -2.05
N GLU A 517 6.16 -16.46 -2.44
CA GLU A 517 6.22 -15.36 -3.39
C GLU A 517 6.52 -14.00 -2.72
N LEU A 518 6.69 -13.98 -1.39
CA LEU A 518 6.98 -12.78 -0.59
C LEU A 518 8.36 -12.21 -0.88
N ARG A 519 8.54 -10.92 -0.58
CA ARG A 519 9.72 -10.17 -0.99
C ARG A 519 10.09 -9.07 0.01
N GLU A 520 11.33 -8.59 -0.08
CA GLU A 520 11.74 -7.35 0.59
C GLU A 520 10.84 -6.18 0.19
N GLY A 521 10.38 -5.46 1.22
CA GLY A 521 9.42 -4.37 1.15
C GLY A 521 7.95 -4.79 1.26
N ASP A 522 7.64 -6.09 1.20
CA ASP A 522 6.25 -6.55 1.36
C ASP A 522 5.78 -6.34 2.81
N GLU A 523 4.57 -5.79 2.93
CA GLU A 523 3.86 -5.69 4.20
C GLU A 523 3.26 -7.05 4.57
N ILE A 524 3.40 -7.41 5.85
CA ILE A 524 3.04 -8.72 6.36
C ILE A 524 2.28 -8.65 7.68
N LEU A 525 1.55 -9.72 7.97
CA LEU A 525 1.14 -10.08 9.32
C LEU A 525 2.02 -11.21 9.81
N LEU A 526 2.69 -11.00 10.93
CA LEU A 526 3.43 -12.03 11.67
C LEU A 526 2.52 -12.49 12.81
N SER A 527 2.15 -13.77 12.82
CA SER A 527 1.24 -14.36 13.82
C SER A 527 1.82 -15.59 14.51
N ASP A 528 1.15 -16.01 15.57
CA ASP A 528 1.43 -17.22 16.34
C ASP A 528 0.97 -18.53 15.68
N GLY A 529 0.57 -18.46 14.41
CA GLY A 529 0.07 -19.58 13.63
C GLY A 529 -1.36 -19.36 13.12
N ASP A 530 -2.12 -18.45 13.74
CA ASP A 530 -3.45 -18.05 13.28
C ASP A 530 -3.61 -16.52 13.29
N PRO A 531 -3.59 -15.85 12.12
CA PRO A 531 -3.71 -14.40 12.06
C PRO A 531 -5.10 -13.87 12.44
N ILE A 532 -6.13 -14.74 12.50
CA ILE A 532 -7.51 -14.34 12.80
C ILE A 532 -7.76 -14.40 14.30
N THR A 533 -7.47 -15.54 14.94
CA THR A 533 -7.83 -15.75 16.35
C THR A 533 -6.67 -15.64 17.33
N GLY A 534 -5.43 -15.76 16.83
CA GLY A 534 -4.20 -15.68 17.62
C GLY A 534 -3.63 -14.28 17.78
N GLU A 535 -2.39 -14.23 18.29
CA GLU A 535 -1.56 -13.03 18.38
C GLU A 535 -1.03 -12.66 16.99
N VAL A 536 -1.11 -11.37 16.64
CA VAL A 536 -0.65 -10.88 15.34
C VAL A 536 -0.09 -9.47 15.42
N VAL A 537 1.04 -9.26 14.76
CA VAL A 537 1.66 -7.94 14.58
C VAL A 537 1.86 -7.65 13.09
N SER A 538 1.66 -6.41 12.69
CA SER A 538 2.00 -5.96 11.33
C SER A 538 3.49 -5.64 11.23
N GLY A 539 4.10 -5.96 10.10
CA GLY A 539 5.49 -5.66 9.83
C GLY A 539 5.82 -5.56 8.36
N THR A 540 7.09 -5.36 8.05
CA THR A 540 7.63 -5.29 6.69
C THR A 540 8.82 -6.22 6.58
N ILE A 541 8.96 -6.92 5.45
CA ILE A 541 10.14 -7.74 5.17
C ILE A 541 11.32 -6.82 4.81
N THR A 542 12.42 -6.92 5.54
CA THR A 542 13.64 -6.12 5.32
C THR A 542 14.78 -6.93 4.70
N GLY A 543 14.73 -8.26 4.80
CA GLY A 543 15.65 -9.17 4.14
C GLY A 543 14.98 -10.51 3.86
N ILE A 544 15.19 -11.11 2.69
CA ILE A 544 14.59 -12.42 2.40
C ILE A 544 15.46 -13.30 1.49
N SER A 545 15.60 -14.56 1.88
CA SER A 545 16.25 -15.61 1.12
C SER A 545 15.46 -16.91 1.20
N ALA A 546 16.03 -18.02 0.69
CA ALA A 546 15.43 -19.34 0.79
C ALA A 546 15.44 -19.90 2.22
N GLU A 547 16.41 -19.51 3.03
CA GLU A 547 16.65 -20.08 4.36
C GLU A 547 16.52 -19.06 5.50
N LEU A 548 16.74 -17.79 5.20
CA LEU A 548 16.74 -16.68 6.15
C LEU A 548 15.73 -15.62 5.77
N LEU A 549 15.02 -15.11 6.76
CA LEU A 549 14.04 -14.04 6.63
C LEU A 549 14.26 -13.02 7.74
N THR A 550 14.44 -11.75 7.39
CA THR A 550 14.50 -10.63 8.33
C THR A 550 13.27 -9.76 8.14
N VAL A 551 12.57 -9.51 9.24
CA VAL A 551 11.37 -8.67 9.26
C VAL A 551 11.53 -7.58 10.30
N TRP A 552 10.98 -6.42 9.99
CA TRP A 552 10.81 -5.34 10.94
C TRP A 552 9.36 -5.28 11.40
N THR A 553 9.14 -5.14 12.70
CA THR A 553 7.82 -5.00 13.33
C THR A 553 7.88 -3.87 14.34
N ARG A 554 6.76 -3.19 14.58
CA ARG A 554 6.70 -2.19 15.66
C ARG A 554 6.77 -2.82 17.04
N GLU A 555 6.27 -4.04 17.16
CA GLU A 555 6.13 -4.74 18.43
C GLU A 555 6.57 -6.20 18.32
N LEU A 556 7.07 -6.73 19.44
CA LEU A 556 7.41 -8.15 19.53
C LEU A 556 6.15 -8.99 19.69
N ILE A 557 6.15 -10.09 18.97
CA ILE A 557 5.20 -11.19 19.13
C ILE A 557 5.82 -12.27 20.01
N GLY A 558 5.02 -12.90 20.89
CA GLY A 558 5.53 -13.87 21.84
C GLY A 558 6.05 -15.15 21.19
N GLN A 559 5.27 -15.73 20.26
CA GLN A 559 5.60 -16.98 19.58
C GLN A 559 5.38 -16.88 18.06
N PRO A 560 6.27 -16.21 17.30
CA PRO A 560 6.12 -16.09 15.85
C PRO A 560 6.18 -17.45 15.15
N GLN A 561 5.12 -17.85 14.43
CA GLN A 561 5.08 -19.12 13.69
C GLN A 561 4.70 -18.99 12.21
N LEU A 562 3.98 -17.94 11.85
CA LEU A 562 3.41 -17.76 10.51
C LEU A 562 3.54 -16.31 10.05
N ILE A 563 3.91 -16.13 8.79
CA ILE A 563 3.88 -14.84 8.10
C ILE A 563 2.89 -14.95 6.95
N ASP A 564 1.99 -13.98 6.85
CA ASP A 564 1.07 -13.82 5.73
C ASP A 564 1.27 -12.48 5.05
N ARG A 565 1.10 -12.45 3.73
CA ARG A 565 1.03 -11.18 2.99
C ARG A 565 -0.16 -10.35 3.47
N TYR A 566 0.07 -9.06 3.72
CA TYR A 566 -0.99 -8.15 4.14
C TYR A 566 -0.78 -6.75 3.55
N ASP A 567 -1.36 -6.53 2.38
CA ASP A 567 -1.29 -5.23 1.70
C ASP A 567 -2.20 -4.20 2.42
N ASN A 568 -1.79 -2.93 2.44
CA ASN A 568 -2.59 -1.83 2.97
C ASN A 568 -3.22 -0.99 1.83
N ASP A 569 -4.35 -0.36 2.11
CA ASP A 569 -5.08 0.44 1.11
C ASP A 569 -4.57 1.88 0.99
N LEU A 570 -3.43 2.22 1.60
CA LEU A 570 -3.00 3.62 1.74
C LEU A 570 -2.71 4.27 0.38
N VAL A 571 -2.03 3.57 -0.52
CA VAL A 571 -1.74 4.06 -1.88
C VAL A 571 -3.04 4.27 -2.65
N HIS A 572 -3.99 3.35 -2.51
CA HIS A 572 -5.29 3.43 -3.15
C HIS A 572 -6.09 4.64 -2.65
N VAL A 573 -6.19 4.82 -1.33
CA VAL A 573 -6.87 5.97 -0.71
C VAL A 573 -6.23 7.30 -1.12
N ARG A 574 -4.89 7.40 -1.13
CA ARG A 574 -4.19 8.61 -1.59
C ARG A 574 -4.46 8.92 -3.06
N THR A 575 -4.54 7.88 -3.90
CA THR A 575 -4.88 8.03 -5.32
C THR A 575 -6.31 8.53 -5.49
N LEU A 576 -7.25 8.08 -4.66
CA LEU A 576 -8.62 8.61 -4.62
C LEU A 576 -8.64 10.09 -4.20
N GLN A 577 -7.88 10.45 -3.18
CA GLN A 577 -7.74 11.84 -2.70
C GLN A 577 -7.14 12.77 -3.76
N ASN A 578 -6.30 12.25 -4.67
CA ASN A 578 -5.76 13.06 -5.76
C ASN A 578 -6.84 13.62 -6.68
N LEU A 579 -8.01 12.97 -6.80
CA LEU A 579 -9.12 13.49 -7.61
C LEU A 579 -9.67 14.79 -7.05
N ILE A 580 -9.92 14.86 -5.74
CA ILE A 580 -10.46 16.09 -5.12
C ILE A 580 -9.40 17.18 -5.07
N ARG A 581 -8.13 16.82 -4.86
CA ARG A 581 -7.02 17.78 -4.91
C ARG A 581 -6.87 18.36 -6.32
N TRP A 582 -7.01 17.52 -7.34
CA TRP A 582 -6.92 17.96 -8.73
C TRP A 582 -8.03 18.92 -9.13
N HIS A 583 -9.23 18.76 -8.55
CA HIS A 583 -10.34 19.68 -8.77
C HIS A 583 -10.00 21.15 -8.44
N HIS A 584 -9.08 21.39 -7.51
CA HIS A 584 -8.67 22.72 -7.08
C HIS A 584 -7.47 23.30 -7.87
N VAL A 585 -6.94 22.56 -8.85
CA VAL A 585 -5.80 23.00 -9.69
C VAL A 585 -6.30 23.97 -10.79
N PRO A 586 -5.50 24.92 -11.30
CA PRO A 586 -5.93 25.82 -12.38
C PRO A 586 -6.51 25.08 -13.59
N SER A 587 -7.63 25.60 -14.13
CA SER A 587 -8.37 24.97 -15.26
C SER A 587 -7.51 24.68 -16.47
N HIS A 588 -6.53 25.54 -16.76
CA HIS A 588 -5.55 25.32 -17.83
C HIS A 588 -4.80 23.98 -17.71
N LEU A 589 -4.36 23.60 -16.50
CA LEU A 589 -3.72 22.31 -16.27
C LEU A 589 -4.72 21.15 -16.37
N GLN A 590 -5.95 21.35 -15.90
CA GLN A 590 -7.03 20.36 -16.04
C GLN A 590 -7.33 20.07 -17.52
N ASP A 591 -7.41 21.11 -18.35
CA ASP A 591 -7.67 21.00 -19.79
C ASP A 591 -6.50 20.35 -20.55
N LEU A 592 -5.25 20.61 -20.15
CA LEU A 592 -4.07 19.92 -20.69
C LEU A 592 -4.12 18.41 -20.38
N VAL A 593 -4.38 18.03 -19.13
CA VAL A 593 -4.44 16.63 -18.71
C VAL A 593 -5.63 15.90 -19.32
N ALA A 594 -6.76 16.57 -19.49
CA ALA A 594 -7.92 16.04 -20.20
C ALA A 594 -7.72 15.97 -21.73
N GLY A 595 -6.60 16.49 -22.25
CA GLY A 595 -6.30 16.50 -23.69
C GLY A 595 -7.21 17.41 -24.50
N LYS A 596 -7.84 18.41 -23.86
CA LYS A 596 -8.72 19.39 -24.52
C LYS A 596 -7.93 20.46 -25.25
N ILE A 597 -6.74 20.81 -24.75
CA ILE A 597 -5.84 21.81 -25.34
C ILE A 597 -4.45 21.25 -25.60
N ARG A 598 -3.79 21.80 -26.63
CA ARG A 598 -2.42 21.47 -27.04
C ARG A 598 -1.39 22.26 -26.20
N PRO A 599 -0.20 21.71 -25.94
CA PRO A 599 0.86 22.44 -25.27
C PRO A 599 1.50 23.46 -26.22
N ARG A 600 1.95 24.57 -25.66
CA ARG A 600 2.64 25.64 -26.38
C ARG A 600 4.16 25.58 -26.18
N PHE A 601 4.90 26.06 -27.19
CA PHE A 601 6.34 26.16 -27.19
C PHE A 601 6.80 27.54 -27.69
N ILE A 602 7.89 28.07 -27.13
CA ILE A 602 8.56 29.27 -27.65
C ILE A 602 9.62 28.91 -28.70
N GLY A 603 9.91 29.85 -29.61
CA GLY A 603 10.81 29.65 -30.75
C GLY A 603 12.27 30.03 -30.52
N GLU A 604 12.76 30.01 -29.27
CA GLU A 604 14.15 30.40 -28.97
C GLU A 604 15.15 29.31 -29.38
N GLU A 605 16.29 29.71 -29.95
CA GLU A 605 17.36 28.79 -30.31
C GLU A 605 18.17 28.38 -29.06
N ILE A 606 18.28 27.08 -28.82
CA ILE A 606 18.95 26.52 -27.64
C ILE A 606 20.26 25.86 -28.08
N LEU A 607 21.36 26.26 -27.45
CA LEU A 607 22.67 25.64 -27.68
C LEU A 607 22.68 24.18 -27.20
N GLY A 608 22.86 23.26 -28.14
CA GLY A 608 23.01 21.84 -27.87
C GLY A 608 24.36 21.47 -27.23
N ARG A 609 24.40 20.28 -26.65
CA ARG A 609 25.63 19.63 -26.19
C ARG A 609 26.28 18.84 -27.33
N SER A 610 27.60 18.93 -27.46
CA SER A 610 28.35 18.22 -28.50
C SER A 610 28.39 16.70 -28.31
N ASP A 611 28.28 16.22 -27.06
CA ASP A 611 28.25 14.80 -26.73
C ASP A 611 26.85 14.17 -26.82
N PHE A 612 25.81 14.98 -27.03
CA PHE A 612 24.45 14.52 -27.23
C PHE A 612 24.15 14.39 -28.72
N ASN A 613 23.35 13.37 -29.08
CA ASN A 613 22.87 13.24 -30.45
C ASN A 613 21.74 14.25 -30.75
N ARG A 614 21.26 14.26 -31.99
CA ARG A 614 20.24 15.21 -32.46
C ARG A 614 18.95 15.11 -31.64
N GLU A 615 18.43 13.90 -31.40
CA GLU A 615 17.17 13.73 -30.67
C GLU A 615 17.27 14.08 -29.18
N GLN A 616 18.42 13.81 -28.54
CA GLN A 616 18.66 14.20 -27.14
C GLN A 616 18.76 15.72 -27.00
N ASN A 617 19.49 16.39 -27.90
CA ASN A 617 19.54 17.86 -27.94
C ASN A 617 18.18 18.48 -28.25
N LEU A 618 17.38 17.86 -29.12
CA LEU A 618 16.01 18.30 -29.39
C LEU A 618 15.13 18.18 -28.13
N ALA A 619 15.25 17.09 -27.36
CA ALA A 619 14.51 16.92 -26.11
C ALA A 619 14.86 18.01 -25.09
N VAL A 620 16.15 18.32 -24.92
CA VAL A 620 16.62 19.42 -24.06
C VAL A 620 16.10 20.77 -24.55
N ALA A 621 16.22 21.06 -25.85
CA ALA A 621 15.72 22.30 -26.43
C ALA A 621 14.21 22.46 -26.22
N ARG A 622 13.42 21.41 -26.51
CA ARG A 622 11.97 21.42 -26.30
C ARG A 622 11.58 21.59 -24.85
N ALA A 623 12.32 21.01 -23.91
CA ALA A 623 12.06 21.19 -22.47
C ALA A 623 12.25 22.64 -22.02
N LEU A 624 13.23 23.34 -22.57
CA LEU A 624 13.46 24.76 -22.28
C LEU A 624 12.44 25.66 -23.00
N GLN A 625 11.97 25.24 -24.18
CA GLN A 625 10.98 25.96 -24.98
C GLN A 625 9.53 25.77 -24.51
N MET A 626 9.21 24.71 -23.77
CA MET A 626 7.81 24.42 -23.44
C MET A 626 7.19 25.48 -22.53
N LYS A 627 5.91 25.78 -22.70
CA LYS A 627 5.15 26.60 -21.73
C LYS A 627 4.17 25.77 -20.90
N ASP A 628 3.80 24.59 -21.39
CA ASP A 628 2.72 23.78 -20.82
C ASP A 628 3.16 22.34 -20.48
N TYR A 629 3.44 21.50 -21.48
CA TYR A 629 4.05 20.20 -21.23
C TYR A 629 4.92 19.69 -22.37
N LEU A 630 5.77 18.71 -22.06
CA LEU A 630 6.57 17.94 -23.01
C LEU A 630 6.48 16.45 -22.70
N LEU A 631 6.40 15.62 -23.74
CA LEU A 631 6.56 14.18 -23.64
C LEU A 631 7.92 13.78 -24.21
N ILE A 632 8.68 12.97 -23.46
CA ILE A 632 9.93 12.38 -23.96
C ILE A 632 9.71 10.87 -24.04
N HIS A 633 9.58 10.37 -25.27
CA HIS A 633 9.49 8.93 -25.52
C HIS A 633 10.89 8.33 -25.52
N GLY A 634 11.21 7.61 -24.45
CA GLY A 634 12.54 7.05 -24.26
C GLY A 634 12.53 5.53 -24.19
N PRO A 635 12.72 4.83 -25.31
CA PRO A 635 13.01 3.40 -25.34
C PRO A 635 14.20 2.97 -24.44
N PRO A 636 14.42 1.67 -24.22
CA PRO A 636 15.53 1.16 -23.42
C PRO A 636 16.90 1.59 -23.95
N GLY A 637 17.75 2.08 -23.05
CA GLY A 637 19.14 2.43 -23.37
C GLY A 637 19.34 3.76 -24.12
N THR A 638 18.30 4.56 -24.35
CA THR A 638 18.41 5.82 -25.14
C THR A 638 18.99 7.02 -24.37
N GLY A 639 19.34 6.82 -23.10
CA GLY A 639 19.95 7.85 -22.26
C GLY A 639 18.96 8.81 -21.59
N LYS A 640 17.69 8.41 -21.40
CA LYS A 640 16.65 9.17 -20.67
C LYS A 640 17.19 9.93 -19.45
N THR A 641 17.83 9.22 -18.52
CA THR A 641 18.36 9.81 -17.28
C THR A 641 19.44 10.88 -17.54
N SER A 642 20.22 10.75 -18.63
CA SER A 642 21.21 11.78 -19.01
C SER A 642 20.53 13.01 -19.60
N VAL A 643 19.46 12.83 -20.39
CA VAL A 643 18.63 13.92 -20.91
C VAL A 643 17.93 14.65 -19.76
N ILE A 644 17.31 13.92 -18.83
CA ILE A 644 16.68 14.48 -17.63
C ILE A 644 17.69 15.30 -16.83
N ALA A 645 18.88 14.76 -16.55
CA ALA A 645 19.90 15.48 -15.79
C ALA A 645 20.35 16.78 -16.47
N GLU A 646 20.48 16.79 -17.81
CA GLU A 646 20.78 18.01 -18.54
C GLU A 646 19.63 19.03 -18.50
N ILE A 647 18.39 18.58 -18.68
CA ILE A 647 17.20 19.43 -18.57
C ILE A 647 17.17 20.10 -17.19
N VAL A 648 17.30 19.32 -16.12
CA VAL A 648 17.30 19.80 -14.74
C VAL A 648 18.36 20.90 -14.55
N LYS A 649 19.61 20.65 -14.92
CA LYS A 649 20.69 21.65 -14.79
C LYS A 649 20.40 22.94 -15.55
N ARG A 650 19.84 22.86 -16.77
CA ARG A 650 19.53 24.03 -17.59
C ARG A 650 18.37 24.85 -17.03
N LEU A 651 17.31 24.19 -16.55
CA LEU A 651 16.18 24.85 -15.90
C LEU A 651 16.64 25.59 -14.63
N ILE A 652 17.48 24.95 -13.81
CA ILE A 652 18.03 25.58 -12.59
C ILE A 652 18.97 26.73 -12.95
N GLY A 653 19.75 26.61 -14.03
CA GLY A 653 20.55 27.71 -14.56
C GLY A 653 19.71 28.92 -15.01
N GLN A 654 18.42 28.73 -15.30
CA GLN A 654 17.45 29.79 -15.56
C GLN A 654 16.72 30.28 -14.28
N GLY A 655 17.16 29.83 -13.09
CA GLY A 655 16.57 30.16 -11.80
C GLY A 655 15.29 29.38 -11.48
N GLN A 656 14.96 28.33 -12.23
CA GLN A 656 13.71 27.58 -12.06
C GLN A 656 13.82 26.46 -11.04
N ARG A 657 12.72 26.19 -10.33
CA ARG A 657 12.60 25.07 -9.38
C ARG A 657 11.98 23.85 -10.03
N VAL A 658 12.55 22.68 -9.75
CA VAL A 658 12.16 21.41 -10.37
C VAL A 658 11.68 20.41 -9.32
N LEU A 659 10.46 19.89 -9.52
CA LEU A 659 9.98 18.68 -8.86
C LEU A 659 10.44 17.49 -9.70
N LEU A 660 11.22 16.59 -9.11
CA LEU A 660 11.68 15.37 -9.78
C LEU A 660 10.97 14.15 -9.19
N ALA A 661 10.25 13.38 -10.00
CA ALA A 661 9.53 12.22 -9.51
C ALA A 661 9.64 11.00 -10.41
N ALA A 662 9.39 9.83 -9.84
CA ALA A 662 9.20 8.59 -10.57
C ALA A 662 8.27 7.65 -9.78
N PHE A 663 7.86 6.55 -10.41
CA PHE A 663 7.04 5.52 -9.77
C PHE A 663 7.80 4.79 -8.64
N THR A 664 9.08 4.47 -8.85
CA THR A 664 9.89 3.68 -7.90
C THR A 664 10.98 4.51 -7.22
N ASN A 665 11.36 4.14 -5.98
CA ASN A 665 12.51 4.76 -5.29
C ASN A 665 13.81 4.60 -6.10
N GLN A 666 14.02 3.44 -6.73
CA GLN A 666 15.21 3.18 -7.54
C GLN A 666 15.33 4.13 -8.74
N ALA A 667 14.22 4.43 -9.42
CA ALA A 667 14.23 5.38 -10.53
C ALA A 667 14.59 6.80 -10.07
N VAL A 668 14.01 7.26 -8.94
CA VAL A 668 14.34 8.56 -8.33
C VAL A 668 15.84 8.63 -8.00
N ASP A 669 16.35 7.63 -7.28
CA ASP A 669 17.73 7.61 -6.81
C ASP A 669 18.73 7.52 -8.00
N ASN A 670 18.36 6.82 -9.07
CA ASN A 670 19.17 6.76 -10.30
C ASN A 670 19.28 8.13 -11.00
N MET A 671 18.19 8.92 -11.02
CA MET A 671 18.24 10.29 -11.55
C MET A 671 19.13 11.18 -10.70
N LEU A 672 19.06 11.07 -9.36
CA LEU A 672 19.88 11.86 -8.44
C LEU A 672 21.37 11.49 -8.52
N LYS A 673 21.70 10.20 -8.58
CA LYS A 673 23.08 9.74 -8.82
C LYS A 673 23.63 10.27 -10.14
N ARG A 674 22.79 10.36 -11.17
CA ARG A 674 23.20 10.93 -12.45
C ARG A 674 23.48 12.42 -12.35
N LEU A 675 22.65 13.18 -11.62
CA LEU A 675 22.91 14.59 -11.34
C LEU A 675 24.22 14.79 -10.58
N GLN A 676 24.50 13.99 -9.55
CA GLN A 676 25.78 14.03 -8.82
C GLN A 676 26.97 13.79 -9.74
N LYS A 677 26.88 12.76 -10.60
CA LYS A 677 27.93 12.43 -11.57
C LYS A 677 28.19 13.57 -12.56
N ASP A 678 27.16 14.34 -12.89
CA ASP A 678 27.23 15.52 -13.74
C ASP A 678 27.65 16.80 -12.96
N GLY A 679 28.05 16.66 -11.69
CA GLY A 679 28.56 17.75 -10.85
C GLY A 679 27.49 18.56 -10.13
N PHE A 680 26.24 18.08 -10.08
CA PHE A 680 25.13 18.77 -9.43
C PHE A 680 24.71 18.07 -8.13
N SER A 681 24.81 18.76 -6.99
CA SER A 681 24.48 18.22 -5.66
C SER A 681 23.40 19.03 -4.91
N GLN A 682 22.83 20.06 -5.55
CA GLN A 682 21.86 20.98 -4.95
C GLN A 682 20.43 20.43 -5.05
N PHE A 683 20.15 19.31 -4.37
CA PHE A 683 18.84 18.67 -4.38
C PHE A 683 18.43 18.12 -3.01
N LEU A 684 17.12 17.92 -2.82
CA LEU A 684 16.52 17.35 -1.62
C LEU A 684 15.82 16.03 -1.97
N ARG A 685 16.05 14.97 -1.20
CA ARG A 685 15.35 13.69 -1.32
C ARG A 685 14.32 13.53 -0.20
N LEU A 686 13.04 13.39 -0.54
CA LEU A 686 11.98 13.10 0.43
C LEU A 686 11.67 11.61 0.43
N GLY A 687 11.61 10.94 1.59
CA GLY A 687 11.29 9.52 1.69
C GLY A 687 11.75 8.91 3.02
N SER A 688 11.58 7.59 3.15
CA SER A 688 12.12 6.83 4.28
C SER A 688 13.56 6.39 3.99
N GLU A 689 14.43 6.48 5.00
CA GLU A 689 15.81 6.03 4.94
C GLU A 689 15.94 4.56 4.49
N ARG A 690 14.96 3.71 4.85
CA ARG A 690 14.93 2.27 4.51
C ARG A 690 14.78 1.99 3.02
N SER A 691 14.23 2.93 2.26
CA SER A 691 13.89 2.73 0.84
C SER A 691 14.82 3.46 -0.11
N VAL A 692 15.80 4.21 0.41
CA VAL A 692 16.68 5.10 -0.34
C VAL A 692 18.06 4.48 -0.41
N HIS A 693 18.67 4.55 -1.59
CA HIS A 693 20.00 4.02 -1.82
C HIS A 693 21.06 4.76 -0.97
N GLU A 694 22.02 4.02 -0.42
CA GLU A 694 23.06 4.53 0.50
C GLU A 694 23.75 5.82 0.02
N ALA A 695 24.21 5.84 -1.23
CA ALA A 695 24.83 7.03 -1.85
C ALA A 695 23.95 8.31 -1.92
N ILE A 696 22.64 8.20 -1.72
CA ILE A 696 21.68 9.31 -1.76
C ILE A 696 21.17 9.68 -0.36
N LYS A 697 21.36 8.82 0.65
CA LYS A 697 20.92 9.09 2.04
C LYS A 697 21.37 10.45 2.59
N PRO A 698 22.59 10.97 2.31
CA PRO A 698 23.01 12.30 2.80
C PRO A 698 22.14 13.47 2.32
N TRP A 699 21.30 13.27 1.31
CA TRP A 699 20.36 14.27 0.80
C TRP A 699 18.92 14.07 1.29
N LEU A 700 18.70 13.13 2.23
CA LEU A 700 17.40 13.01 2.89
C LEU A 700 17.14 14.27 3.74
N LEU A 701 15.88 14.71 3.80
CA LEU A 701 15.49 15.87 4.61
C LEU A 701 16.01 15.77 6.05
N LYS A 702 15.85 14.60 6.68
CA LYS A 702 16.35 14.33 8.03
C LYS A 702 17.86 14.47 8.13
N GLU A 703 18.61 13.85 7.22
CA GLU A 703 20.08 13.86 7.23
C GLU A 703 20.65 15.25 6.96
N LEU A 704 20.02 16.03 6.07
CA LEU A 704 20.41 17.41 5.79
C LEU A 704 20.23 18.31 7.01
N LEU A 705 19.10 18.17 7.73
CA LEU A 705 18.85 18.91 8.97
C LEU A 705 19.85 18.53 10.06
N THR A 706 20.10 17.23 10.28
CA THR A 706 21.11 16.76 11.24
C THR A 706 22.50 17.30 10.91
N THR A 707 22.89 17.31 9.63
CA THR A 707 24.20 17.80 9.19
C THR A 707 24.34 19.31 9.39
N LEU A 708 23.28 20.06 9.07
CA LEU A 708 23.20 21.50 9.33
C LEU A 708 23.41 21.78 10.81
N GLU A 709 22.62 21.16 11.70
CA GLU A 709 22.75 21.37 13.15
C GLU A 709 24.16 21.09 13.68
N GLN A 710 24.82 20.02 13.19
CA GLN A 710 26.10 19.57 13.72
C GLN A 710 27.31 20.36 13.21
N THR A 711 27.30 20.82 11.95
CA THR A 711 28.56 21.15 11.25
C THR A 711 28.73 22.58 10.78
N GLY A 712 27.69 23.42 10.74
CA GLY A 712 27.81 24.69 10.02
C GLY A 712 27.38 24.62 8.57
N ALA A 713 27.31 23.40 8.01
CA ALA A 713 27.36 23.18 6.58
C ALA A 713 26.27 22.21 6.13
N SER A 714 25.83 22.37 4.89
CA SER A 714 24.89 21.48 4.23
C SER A 714 25.41 21.09 2.86
N HIS A 715 25.02 19.90 2.40
CA HIS A 715 25.20 19.51 1.00
C HIS A 715 24.38 20.39 0.03
N VAL A 716 23.40 21.13 0.56
CA VAL A 716 22.56 22.10 -0.15
C VAL A 716 22.89 23.52 0.32
N GLN A 717 23.20 24.41 -0.62
CA GLN A 717 23.41 25.83 -0.38
C GLN A 717 22.05 26.50 -0.15
N LEU A 718 21.90 27.11 1.02
CA LEU A 718 20.74 27.92 1.37
C LEU A 718 20.94 29.35 0.84
N LYS A 719 19.84 30.02 0.46
CA LYS A 719 19.87 31.40 -0.07
C LYS A 719 20.21 32.45 1.00
N GLU A 720 19.95 32.14 2.26
CA GLU A 720 20.22 32.98 3.42
C GLU A 720 21.19 32.29 4.37
N ASP A 721 21.81 33.05 5.28
CA ASP A 721 22.72 32.52 6.29
C ASP A 721 21.98 31.51 7.19
N PRO A 722 22.41 30.23 7.21
CA PRO A 722 21.79 29.20 8.06
C PRO A 722 22.08 29.38 9.55
N TYR A 723 22.85 30.38 9.99
CA TYR A 723 23.15 30.61 11.40
C TYR A 723 22.58 31.92 11.93
N HIS A 724 21.48 32.39 11.34
CA HIS A 724 20.77 33.53 11.92
C HIS A 724 20.26 33.15 13.32
N PRO A 725 20.64 33.88 14.39
CA PRO A 725 20.35 33.50 15.78
C PRO A 725 18.85 33.42 16.11
N ASP A 726 18.00 33.96 15.26
CA ASP A 726 16.53 33.96 15.41
C ASP A 726 15.81 32.86 14.60
N LYS A 727 16.49 32.04 13.79
CA LYS A 727 15.84 30.97 13.00
C LYS A 727 15.59 29.72 13.83
N SER A 728 14.33 29.29 13.86
CA SER A 728 13.88 28.06 14.53
C SER A 728 14.14 26.80 13.68
N TYR A 729 14.09 25.60 14.29
CA TYR A 729 14.16 24.32 13.57
C TYR A 729 13.17 24.26 12.40
N GLN A 730 11.97 24.79 12.64
CA GLN A 730 10.89 24.85 11.67
C GLN A 730 11.25 25.72 10.45
N ASP A 731 11.90 26.86 10.67
CA ASP A 731 12.35 27.73 9.58
C ASP A 731 13.33 26.99 8.67
N TYR A 732 14.23 26.16 9.21
CA TYR A 732 15.15 25.35 8.39
C TYR A 732 14.43 24.28 7.55
N VAL A 733 13.40 23.63 8.11
CA VAL A 733 12.60 22.64 7.38
C VAL A 733 11.93 23.30 6.18
N PHE A 734 11.31 24.47 6.41
CA PHE A 734 10.64 25.22 5.35
C PHE A 734 11.63 25.83 4.35
N ASP A 735 12.76 26.37 4.80
CA ASP A 735 13.82 26.87 3.93
C ASP A 735 14.32 25.78 2.99
N LEU A 736 14.60 24.57 3.50
CA LEU A 736 15.01 23.45 2.64
C LEU A 736 13.91 23.06 1.65
N LEU A 737 12.65 23.00 2.07
CA LEU A 737 11.54 22.62 1.18
C LEU A 737 11.22 23.69 0.12
N TYR A 738 11.28 24.97 0.47
CA TYR A 738 10.87 26.09 -0.39
C TYR A 738 12.01 26.69 -1.21
N THR A 739 13.27 26.54 -0.77
CA THR A 739 14.41 27.17 -1.48
C THR A 739 15.24 26.19 -2.29
N THR A 740 15.24 24.89 -1.95
CA THR A 740 16.02 23.90 -2.70
C THR A 740 15.56 23.87 -4.17
N PRO A 741 16.48 23.95 -5.14
CA PRO A 741 16.12 24.06 -6.55
C PRO A 741 15.58 22.74 -7.14
N VAL A 742 15.94 21.59 -6.56
CA VAL A 742 15.39 20.28 -6.95
C VAL A 742 14.87 19.54 -5.74
N VAL A 743 13.59 19.17 -5.74
CA VAL A 743 13.03 18.28 -4.71
C VAL A 743 12.57 17.00 -5.37
N ALA A 744 13.08 15.87 -4.89
CA ALA A 744 12.94 14.57 -5.51
C ALA A 744 12.25 13.55 -4.60
N SER A 745 11.23 12.86 -5.13
CA SER A 745 10.55 11.78 -4.40
C SER A 745 9.74 10.87 -5.32
N THR A 746 9.15 9.81 -4.77
CA THR A 746 8.17 8.99 -5.50
C THR A 746 6.85 9.75 -5.67
N THR A 747 6.08 9.44 -6.72
CA THR A 747 4.74 10.03 -6.91
C THR A 747 3.76 9.67 -5.78
N ALA A 748 3.91 8.51 -5.16
CA ALA A 748 3.14 8.11 -3.98
C ALA A 748 3.43 9.00 -2.75
N THR A 749 4.67 9.48 -2.61
CA THR A 749 5.04 10.45 -1.56
C THR A 749 4.37 11.81 -1.82
N TRP A 750 4.35 12.28 -3.06
CA TRP A 750 3.67 13.54 -3.44
C TRP A 750 2.14 13.48 -3.32
N SER A 751 1.58 12.26 -3.36
CA SER A 751 0.16 12.02 -3.06
C SER A 751 -0.15 12.07 -1.56
N SER A 752 0.83 12.34 -0.70
CA SER A 752 0.62 12.66 0.72
C SER A 752 0.55 14.18 0.91
N ASP A 753 -0.25 14.64 1.87
CA ASP A 753 -0.19 16.05 2.30
C ASP A 753 0.86 16.30 3.38
N LYS A 754 1.66 15.28 3.74
CA LYS A 754 2.73 15.40 4.74
C LYS A 754 3.66 16.58 4.47
N TYR A 755 4.01 16.82 3.21
CA TYR A 755 4.93 17.90 2.82
C TYR A 755 4.21 19.10 2.22
N SER A 756 2.88 19.08 2.16
CA SER A 756 2.12 20.20 1.61
C SER A 756 2.10 21.32 2.64
N PRO A 757 2.28 22.59 2.24
CA PRO A 757 2.07 23.72 3.15
C PRO A 757 0.68 23.63 3.76
N HIS A 758 0.59 23.79 5.07
CA HIS A 758 -0.69 24.01 5.73
C HIS A 758 -1.17 25.41 5.36
N THR A 759 -2.24 25.48 4.57
CA THR A 759 -3.00 26.73 4.42
C THR A 759 -3.40 27.19 5.81
N ALA A 760 -2.99 28.40 6.18
CA ALA A 760 -3.42 29.05 7.41
C ALA A 760 -4.96 29.01 7.55
N LYS A 761 -5.45 29.11 8.78
CA LYS A 761 -6.86 28.96 9.22
C LYS A 761 -7.89 29.91 8.56
N ASN A 762 -7.55 30.66 7.52
CA ASN A 762 -8.37 31.73 6.93
C ASN A 762 -8.79 31.52 5.47
N GLY A 763 -8.85 30.27 4.96
CA GLY A 763 -9.63 29.96 3.75
C GLY A 763 -9.16 30.56 2.41
N GLU A 764 -8.07 31.32 2.37
CA GLU A 764 -7.44 31.75 1.12
C GLU A 764 -6.35 30.76 0.71
N SER A 765 -6.59 30.09 -0.42
CA SER A 765 -5.71 29.11 -1.04
C SER A 765 -4.56 29.79 -1.79
N ASP A 766 -3.69 30.49 -1.08
CA ASP A 766 -2.55 31.19 -1.66
C ASP A 766 -1.33 30.27 -1.78
N LEU A 767 -1.53 29.10 -2.40
CA LEU A 767 -0.45 28.13 -2.72
C LEU A 767 0.64 28.75 -3.62
N ASP A 768 0.26 29.74 -4.44
CA ASP A 768 1.18 30.51 -5.28
C ASP A 768 2.09 31.46 -4.47
N ASN A 769 1.60 32.02 -3.36
CA ASN A 769 2.36 33.00 -2.56
C ASN A 769 3.33 32.37 -1.54
N ALA A 770 3.17 31.09 -1.20
CA ALA A 770 4.03 30.38 -0.25
C ALA A 770 5.32 29.78 -0.85
N GLY A 771 5.58 29.95 -2.16
CA GLY A 771 6.81 29.49 -2.80
C GLY A 771 6.98 27.96 -2.92
N PHE A 772 5.97 27.15 -2.57
CA PHE A 772 6.03 25.68 -2.66
C PHE A 772 5.79 25.13 -4.07
N ILE A 773 5.20 25.92 -4.97
CA ILE A 773 4.93 25.50 -6.34
C ILE A 773 6.22 25.49 -7.15
N PHE A 774 6.44 24.39 -7.86
CA PHE A 774 7.57 24.19 -8.77
C PHE A 774 7.27 24.77 -10.15
N ASP A 775 8.30 25.28 -10.81
CA ASP A 775 8.15 25.77 -12.18
C ASP A 775 7.98 24.61 -13.17
N VAL A 776 8.61 23.47 -12.90
CA VAL A 776 8.51 22.26 -13.74
C VAL A 776 8.46 21.00 -12.89
N ALA A 777 7.50 20.12 -13.14
CA ALA A 777 7.57 18.72 -12.70
C ALA A 777 8.17 17.84 -13.79
N ILE A 778 9.17 17.02 -13.48
CA ILE A 778 9.73 16.00 -14.37
C ILE A 778 9.42 14.63 -13.77
N ILE A 779 8.62 13.85 -14.47
CA ILE A 779 8.17 12.53 -14.01
C ILE A 779 8.74 11.47 -14.94
N ASP A 780 9.73 10.72 -14.46
CA ASP A 780 10.25 9.53 -15.15
C ASP A 780 9.34 8.33 -14.88
N GLU A 781 9.40 7.34 -15.76
CA GLU A 781 8.54 6.15 -15.70
C GLU A 781 7.03 6.48 -15.73
N ALA A 782 6.64 7.60 -16.35
CA ALA A 782 5.26 8.08 -16.39
C ALA A 782 4.28 7.09 -17.05
N GLY A 783 4.78 6.18 -17.89
CA GLY A 783 4.01 5.10 -18.51
C GLY A 783 3.49 4.02 -17.54
N GLN A 784 4.02 3.96 -16.31
CA GLN A 784 3.60 2.99 -15.27
C GLN A 784 2.57 3.56 -14.29
N LEU A 785 2.23 4.84 -14.41
CA LEU A 785 1.31 5.51 -13.48
C LEU A 785 -0.07 5.60 -14.09
N THR A 786 -1.10 5.23 -13.33
CA THR A 786 -2.48 5.54 -13.70
C THR A 786 -2.66 7.06 -13.72
N ILE A 787 -3.61 7.54 -14.54
CA ILE A 787 -3.92 8.98 -14.62
C ILE A 787 -4.17 9.59 -13.23
N PRO A 788 -5.00 9.02 -12.32
CA PRO A 788 -5.20 9.60 -10.99
C PRO A 788 -3.96 9.61 -10.09
N ALA A 789 -3.06 8.63 -10.24
CA ALA A 789 -1.86 8.54 -9.42
C ALA A 789 -0.86 9.67 -9.74
N ILE A 790 -0.71 10.04 -11.02
CA ILE A 790 0.26 11.07 -11.43
C ILE A 790 -0.20 12.49 -11.04
N LEU A 791 -1.52 12.73 -10.90
CA LEU A 791 -2.09 14.03 -10.50
C LEU A 791 -1.54 14.54 -9.16
N GLY A 792 -1.24 13.62 -8.23
CA GLY A 792 -0.72 13.97 -6.90
C GLY A 792 0.61 14.73 -6.94
N ALA A 793 1.44 14.48 -7.96
CA ALA A 793 2.68 15.23 -8.20
C ALA A 793 2.46 16.47 -9.07
N LEU A 794 1.63 16.35 -10.13
CA LEU A 794 1.40 17.44 -11.08
C LEU A 794 0.74 18.67 -10.45
N ARG A 795 -0.06 18.51 -9.38
CA ARG A 795 -0.71 19.63 -8.68
C ARG A 795 0.28 20.65 -8.09
N PHE A 796 1.55 20.26 -7.93
CA PHE A 796 2.59 21.13 -7.36
C PHE A 796 3.43 21.84 -8.42
N ALA A 797 3.09 21.75 -9.71
CA ALA A 797 3.89 22.37 -10.77
C ALA A 797 3.06 23.15 -11.79
N LYS A 798 3.64 24.25 -12.30
CA LYS A 798 3.00 25.11 -13.32
C LYS A 798 2.95 24.45 -14.70
N ARG A 799 3.91 23.59 -15.00
CA ARG A 799 4.09 22.85 -16.27
C ARG A 799 4.86 21.56 -16.02
N PHE A 800 4.82 20.61 -16.95
CA PHE A 800 5.37 19.27 -16.68
C PHE A 800 6.04 18.58 -17.87
N ILE A 801 6.99 17.70 -17.58
CA ILE A 801 7.67 16.81 -18.53
C ILE A 801 7.39 15.38 -18.11
N LEU A 802 6.76 14.61 -19.00
CA LEU A 802 6.55 13.18 -18.79
C LEU A 802 7.57 12.39 -19.61
N VAL A 803 8.36 11.57 -18.93
CA VAL A 803 9.33 10.69 -19.57
C VAL A 803 8.85 9.26 -19.41
N GLY A 804 8.74 8.53 -20.52
CA GLY A 804 8.11 7.21 -20.50
C GLY A 804 8.31 6.42 -21.78
N ASP A 805 7.75 5.22 -21.78
CA ASP A 805 7.71 4.32 -22.93
C ASP A 805 6.50 3.40 -22.84
N GLU A 806 5.50 3.64 -23.68
CA GLU A 806 4.26 2.86 -23.73
C GLU A 806 4.46 1.41 -24.22
N LYS A 807 5.65 1.10 -24.76
CA LYS A 807 6.05 -0.27 -25.14
C LYS A 807 6.71 -1.04 -23.99
N GLN A 808 6.86 -0.44 -22.81
CA GLN A 808 7.28 -1.09 -21.55
C GLN A 808 6.07 -1.24 -20.60
N LEU A 809 6.30 -1.58 -19.32
CA LEU A 809 5.21 -1.95 -18.40
C LEU A 809 4.16 -0.83 -18.28
N PRO A 810 2.86 -1.17 -18.40
CA PRO A 810 1.76 -0.25 -18.16
C PRO A 810 1.51 -0.13 -16.64
N PRO A 811 0.58 0.73 -16.21
CA PRO A 811 0.12 0.74 -14.83
C PRO A 811 -0.42 -0.64 -14.40
N LEU A 812 -0.08 -1.04 -13.18
CA LEU A 812 -0.62 -2.27 -12.58
C LEU A 812 -2.03 -2.00 -12.03
N VAL A 813 -3.03 -2.63 -12.65
CA VAL A 813 -4.44 -2.57 -12.24
C VAL A 813 -4.90 -4.01 -11.98
N LEU A 814 -5.38 -4.28 -10.78
CA LEU A 814 -5.84 -5.61 -10.35
C LEU A 814 -7.14 -6.00 -11.07
N SER A 815 -8.09 -5.07 -11.19
CA SER A 815 -9.35 -5.31 -11.89
C SER A 815 -9.18 -5.20 -13.40
N GLN A 816 -9.45 -6.30 -14.10
CA GLN A 816 -9.48 -6.32 -15.56
C GLN A 816 -10.54 -5.38 -16.13
N GLU A 817 -11.71 -5.27 -15.47
CA GLU A 817 -12.78 -4.34 -15.84
C GLU A 817 -12.27 -2.89 -15.78
N ALA A 818 -11.72 -2.48 -14.63
CA ALA A 818 -11.22 -1.11 -14.46
C ALA A 818 -10.07 -0.79 -15.43
N SER A 819 -9.21 -1.78 -15.67
CA SER A 819 -8.10 -1.67 -16.62
C SER A 819 -8.60 -1.35 -18.03
N LEU A 820 -9.55 -2.13 -18.55
CA LEU A 820 -10.13 -1.99 -19.89
C LEU A 820 -10.93 -0.70 -20.08
N GLU A 821 -11.57 -0.19 -19.02
CA GLU A 821 -12.32 1.08 -19.06
C GLU A 821 -11.42 2.34 -18.94
N GLY A 822 -10.10 2.16 -18.86
CA GLY A 822 -9.10 3.22 -18.96
C GLY A 822 -8.37 3.57 -17.67
N LEU A 823 -8.49 2.79 -16.60
CA LEU A 823 -7.59 2.90 -15.45
C LEU A 823 -6.19 2.34 -15.78
N GLY A 824 -6.13 1.40 -16.73
CA GLY A 824 -4.87 0.85 -17.27
C GLY A 824 -4.14 1.80 -18.21
N ASP A 825 -4.73 2.94 -18.56
CA ASP A 825 -4.08 3.96 -19.37
C ASP A 825 -3.22 4.89 -18.52
N SER A 826 -2.01 5.15 -19.00
CA SER A 826 -1.14 6.18 -18.42
C SER A 826 -1.40 7.54 -19.05
N LEU A 827 -1.14 8.62 -18.29
CA LEU A 827 -1.22 9.98 -18.84
C LEU A 827 -0.24 10.17 -20.02
N PHE A 828 0.93 9.53 -19.94
CA PHE A 828 1.94 9.57 -20.99
C PHE A 828 1.39 8.99 -22.31
N SER A 829 0.84 7.77 -22.27
CA SER A 829 0.29 7.11 -23.46
C SER A 829 -0.91 7.86 -24.02
N PHE A 830 -1.80 8.36 -23.15
CA PHE A 830 -2.96 9.14 -23.54
C PHE A 830 -2.58 10.44 -24.28
N LEU A 831 -1.69 11.26 -23.71
CA LEU A 831 -1.27 12.52 -24.34
C LEU A 831 -0.42 12.28 -25.59
N LYS A 832 0.39 11.20 -25.62
CA LYS A 832 1.17 10.82 -26.79
C LYS A 832 0.26 10.45 -27.96
N GLN A 833 -0.77 9.64 -27.73
CA GLN A 833 -1.74 9.29 -28.76
C GLN A 833 -2.43 10.55 -29.33
N ARG A 834 -2.87 11.46 -28.46
CA ARG A 834 -3.47 12.74 -28.87
C ARG A 834 -2.49 13.60 -29.69
N ASP A 835 -1.22 13.61 -29.32
CA ASP A 835 -0.20 14.31 -30.10
C ASP A 835 -0.04 13.68 -31.48
N GLU A 836 0.08 12.35 -31.57
CA GLU A 836 0.22 11.62 -32.83
C GLU A 836 -0.96 11.85 -33.78
N GLU A 837 -2.20 11.76 -33.28
CA GLU A 837 -3.43 11.99 -34.06
C GLU A 837 -3.54 13.40 -34.64
N TYR A 838 -3.02 14.41 -33.94
CA TYR A 838 -2.99 15.77 -34.45
C TYR A 838 -1.79 15.99 -35.39
N MET A 839 -0.61 15.43 -35.10
CA MET A 839 0.55 15.54 -35.99
C MET A 839 0.31 14.89 -37.36
N GLN A 840 -0.52 13.85 -37.44
CA GLN A 840 -0.99 13.29 -38.71
C GLN A 840 -1.78 14.30 -39.55
N ARG A 841 -2.53 15.21 -38.91
CA ARG A 841 -3.32 16.26 -39.56
C ARG A 841 -2.52 17.55 -39.78
N HIS A 842 -1.50 17.80 -38.96
CA HIS A 842 -0.72 19.02 -38.92
C HIS A 842 0.80 18.72 -38.88
N PRO A 843 1.39 18.21 -39.97
CA PRO A 843 2.77 17.71 -39.97
C PRO A 843 3.84 18.80 -39.86
N LEU A 844 3.50 20.07 -40.09
CA LEU A 844 4.41 21.22 -39.99
C LEU A 844 4.50 21.79 -38.57
N ASP A 845 3.57 21.40 -37.69
CA ASP A 845 3.51 21.91 -36.32
C ASP A 845 4.57 21.27 -35.43
N VAL A 846 4.74 21.86 -34.24
CA VAL A 846 5.61 21.30 -33.22
C VAL A 846 4.90 20.13 -32.52
N SER A 847 5.47 18.94 -32.65
CA SER A 847 5.07 17.77 -31.86
C SER A 847 5.39 17.99 -30.38
N ALA A 848 4.44 17.63 -29.53
CA ALA A 848 4.60 17.62 -28.07
C ALA A 848 5.41 16.42 -27.58
N CYS A 849 5.72 15.45 -28.45
CA CYS A 849 6.47 14.25 -28.13
C CYS A 849 7.81 14.21 -28.86
N VAL A 850 8.91 14.11 -28.10
CA VAL A 850 10.25 13.91 -28.65
C VAL A 850 10.66 12.44 -28.48
N PRO A 851 10.73 11.65 -29.56
CA PRO A 851 11.19 10.28 -29.50
C PRO A 851 12.72 10.19 -29.48
N LEU A 852 13.25 9.40 -28.56
CA LEU A 852 14.67 9.06 -28.53
C LEU A 852 14.91 7.74 -29.29
N THR A 853 15.68 7.76 -30.37
CA THR A 853 15.82 6.61 -31.28
C THR A 853 17.15 5.87 -31.15
N THR A 854 18.23 6.53 -30.73
CA THR A 854 19.54 5.90 -30.60
C THR A 854 19.76 5.35 -29.19
N GLN A 855 20.09 4.06 -29.07
CA GLN A 855 20.39 3.39 -27.81
C GLN A 855 21.89 3.12 -27.60
N TYR A 856 22.30 3.20 -26.33
CA TYR A 856 23.68 3.13 -25.85
C TYR A 856 23.95 1.91 -24.94
N ARG A 857 23.01 0.98 -24.84
CA ARG A 857 23.02 -0.16 -23.90
C ARG A 857 23.40 -1.48 -24.58
N MET A 858 22.57 -1.91 -25.53
CA MET A 858 22.47 -3.27 -26.03
C MET A 858 23.33 -3.49 -27.27
N ASN A 859 24.02 -4.63 -27.36
CA ASN A 859 24.56 -5.11 -28.63
C ASN A 859 23.48 -5.11 -29.75
N LYS A 860 23.87 -4.85 -31.01
CA LYS A 860 22.94 -4.76 -32.14
C LYS A 860 22.10 -6.02 -32.36
N TRP A 861 22.61 -7.22 -32.05
CA TRP A 861 21.85 -8.48 -32.18
C TRP A 861 20.68 -8.52 -31.19
N ILE A 862 20.90 -8.03 -29.97
CA ILE A 862 19.90 -7.95 -28.90
C ILE A 862 18.90 -6.84 -29.24
N SER A 863 19.39 -5.64 -29.58
CA SER A 863 18.50 -4.49 -29.86
C SER A 863 17.70 -4.65 -31.14
N HIS A 864 18.22 -5.33 -32.17
CA HIS A 864 17.54 -5.45 -33.46
C HIS A 864 16.23 -6.23 -33.36
N PHE A 865 16.17 -7.29 -32.56
CA PHE A 865 14.91 -7.99 -32.28
C PHE A 865 13.89 -7.04 -31.66
N SER A 866 14.24 -6.41 -30.54
CA SER A 866 13.33 -5.51 -29.83
C SER A 866 12.90 -4.33 -30.70
N SER A 867 13.83 -3.77 -31.48
CA SER A 867 13.58 -2.69 -32.44
C SER A 867 12.56 -3.08 -33.50
N THR A 868 12.71 -4.27 -34.10
CA THR A 868 11.82 -4.77 -35.16
C THR A 868 10.44 -5.17 -34.64
N VAL A 869 10.36 -5.69 -33.41
CA VAL A 869 9.12 -6.22 -32.85
C VAL A 869 8.29 -5.15 -32.17
N PHE A 870 8.90 -4.22 -31.43
CA PHE A 870 8.20 -3.29 -30.55
C PHE A 870 8.30 -1.82 -30.99
N TYR A 871 9.29 -1.45 -31.81
CA TYR A 871 9.62 -0.06 -32.13
C TYR A 871 9.72 0.23 -33.64
N ASP A 872 9.09 -0.58 -34.50
CA ASP A 872 9.04 -0.36 -35.96
C ASP A 872 10.40 -0.10 -36.62
N GLN A 873 11.45 -0.77 -36.13
CA GLN A 873 12.85 -0.61 -36.55
C GLN A 873 13.46 0.78 -36.30
N LYS A 874 12.80 1.64 -35.53
CA LYS A 874 13.28 3.00 -35.22
C LYS A 874 14.33 3.03 -34.10
N LEU A 875 14.47 1.96 -33.31
CA LEU A 875 15.48 1.88 -32.25
C LEU A 875 16.83 1.42 -32.81
N LEU A 876 17.81 2.32 -32.83
CA LEU A 876 19.11 2.13 -33.47
C LEU A 876 20.24 1.99 -32.45
N ALA A 877 21.11 0.99 -32.62
CA ALA A 877 22.30 0.84 -31.78
C ALA A 877 23.38 1.85 -32.17
N HIS A 878 23.86 2.65 -31.22
CA HIS A 878 24.98 3.55 -31.48
C HIS A 878 26.25 2.78 -31.88
N ALA A 879 27.07 3.34 -32.76
CA ALA A 879 28.27 2.67 -33.29
C ALA A 879 29.24 2.20 -32.18
N SER A 880 29.34 2.95 -31.08
CA SER A 880 30.22 2.62 -29.93
C SER A 880 29.80 1.37 -29.15
N ILE A 881 28.56 0.90 -29.33
CA ILE A 881 27.98 -0.22 -28.57
C ILE A 881 27.48 -1.35 -29.47
N ALA A 882 27.19 -1.07 -30.75
CA ALA A 882 26.55 -1.99 -31.68
C ALA A 882 27.24 -3.37 -31.79
N ASN A 883 28.58 -3.41 -31.69
CA ASN A 883 29.35 -4.65 -31.78
C ASN A 883 30.00 -5.07 -30.44
N ARG A 884 29.61 -4.48 -29.30
CA ARG A 884 30.16 -4.84 -27.99
C ARG A 884 29.83 -6.30 -27.66
N ARG A 885 30.85 -7.06 -27.27
CA ARG A 885 30.73 -8.45 -26.83
C ARG A 885 31.13 -8.56 -25.36
N LEU A 886 30.75 -9.68 -24.74
CA LEU A 886 31.24 -10.02 -23.41
C LEU A 886 32.77 -10.17 -23.46
N ILE A 887 33.46 -9.64 -22.46
CA ILE A 887 34.92 -9.77 -22.35
C ILE A 887 35.17 -10.56 -21.07
N TYR A 888 35.94 -11.63 -21.17
CA TYR A 888 36.36 -12.42 -20.01
C TYR A 888 37.67 -11.86 -19.45
N PRO A 889 37.68 -11.37 -18.19
CA PRO A 889 38.90 -10.89 -17.55
C PRO A 889 39.96 -11.97 -17.37
N HIS A 890 39.51 -13.23 -17.24
CA HIS A 890 40.39 -14.37 -17.02
C HIS A 890 40.19 -15.42 -18.12
N LYS A 891 41.28 -16.09 -18.52
CA LYS A 891 41.14 -17.38 -19.19
C LYS A 891 40.53 -18.36 -18.19
N PRO A 892 39.69 -19.32 -18.62
CA PRO A 892 39.14 -20.33 -17.71
C PRO A 892 40.29 -20.96 -16.93
N ASN A 893 40.26 -20.80 -15.61
CA ASN A 893 41.38 -21.11 -14.74
C ASN A 893 41.59 -22.62 -14.74
N SER A 894 42.65 -23.15 -15.34
CA SER A 894 42.91 -24.59 -15.42
C SER A 894 43.23 -25.23 -14.06
N ALA A 895 43.41 -24.44 -13.00
CA ALA A 895 43.67 -24.90 -11.64
C ALA A 895 42.41 -25.03 -10.75
N ALA A 896 41.30 -24.38 -11.13
CA ALA A 896 40.00 -24.59 -10.50
C ALA A 896 39.19 -25.43 -11.49
N ASN A 897 39.01 -26.73 -11.24
CA ASN A 897 38.23 -27.63 -12.11
C ASN A 897 36.96 -26.89 -12.59
N PRO A 898 36.90 -26.40 -13.85
CA PRO A 898 35.66 -25.82 -14.32
C PRO A 898 34.61 -26.92 -14.23
N PRO A 899 33.35 -26.61 -13.83
CA PRO A 899 32.30 -27.60 -13.91
C PRO A 899 32.32 -28.23 -15.31
N VAL A 900 32.05 -29.53 -15.42
CA VAL A 900 31.97 -30.19 -16.73
C VAL A 900 30.82 -29.54 -17.49
N GLU A 901 31.13 -28.54 -18.32
CA GLU A 901 30.15 -27.78 -19.11
C GLU A 901 29.71 -28.62 -20.31
N SER A 902 28.39 -28.77 -20.50
CA SER A 902 27.84 -29.36 -21.71
C SER A 902 28.24 -28.55 -22.95
N GLU A 903 28.21 -29.15 -24.14
CA GLU A 903 28.50 -28.44 -25.39
C GLU A 903 27.55 -27.23 -25.59
N GLY A 904 26.29 -27.38 -25.16
CA GLY A 904 25.28 -26.32 -25.19
C GLY A 904 25.68 -25.14 -24.30
N ILE A 905 26.11 -25.41 -23.07
CA ILE A 905 26.55 -24.40 -22.10
C ILE A 905 27.84 -23.70 -22.58
N GLN A 906 28.82 -24.44 -23.12
CA GLN A 906 30.05 -23.85 -23.64
C GLN A 906 29.78 -22.85 -24.77
N LYS A 907 28.91 -23.21 -25.73
CA LYS A 907 28.49 -22.30 -26.80
C LYS A 907 27.62 -21.16 -26.25
N ALA A 908 26.77 -21.43 -25.27
CA ALA A 908 25.97 -20.41 -24.60
C ALA A 908 26.84 -19.34 -23.95
N LEU A 909 28.02 -19.71 -23.43
CA LEU A 909 28.98 -18.78 -22.84
C LEU A 909 29.79 -18.00 -23.90
N ASP A 910 30.06 -18.58 -25.07
CA ASP A 910 30.88 -17.95 -26.13
C ASP A 910 30.48 -16.48 -26.44
N PRO A 911 31.39 -15.50 -26.26
CA PRO A 911 31.12 -14.09 -26.50
C PRO A 911 30.79 -13.71 -27.94
N ARG A 912 31.08 -14.59 -28.92
CA ARG A 912 30.73 -14.37 -30.33
C ARG A 912 29.23 -14.36 -30.59
N PHE A 913 28.44 -14.91 -29.66
CA PHE A 913 26.98 -14.94 -29.71
C PHE A 913 26.38 -14.06 -28.59
N PRO A 914 26.13 -12.75 -28.85
CA PRO A 914 25.51 -11.84 -27.88
C PRO A 914 24.07 -12.21 -27.51
N LEU A 915 23.38 -12.96 -28.37
CA LEU A 915 22.03 -13.48 -28.13
C LEU A 915 22.04 -14.97 -28.43
N LEU A 916 21.53 -15.78 -27.50
CA LEU A 916 21.44 -17.23 -27.68
C LEU A 916 20.21 -17.78 -26.97
N PHE A 917 19.58 -18.78 -27.57
CA PHE A 917 18.47 -19.53 -26.99
C PHE A 917 18.89 -20.98 -26.78
N LEU A 918 18.88 -21.42 -25.53
CA LEU A 918 19.16 -22.77 -25.07
C LEU A 918 17.82 -23.51 -24.88
N ASP A 919 17.55 -24.45 -25.78
CA ASP A 919 16.37 -25.31 -25.75
C ASP A 919 16.56 -26.42 -24.72
N ILE A 920 15.78 -26.33 -23.64
CA ILE A 920 15.78 -27.26 -22.51
C ILE A 920 14.45 -28.02 -22.50
N GLN A 921 14.54 -29.35 -22.53
CA GLN A 921 13.39 -30.24 -22.42
C GLN A 921 13.31 -30.78 -20.98
N ASP A 922 12.11 -30.74 -20.40
CA ASP A 922 11.84 -31.23 -19.04
C ASP A 922 10.68 -32.23 -19.08
N GLU A 923 11.01 -33.49 -19.36
CA GLU A 923 10.03 -34.58 -19.55
C GLU A 923 9.29 -34.96 -18.26
N GLN A 924 9.83 -34.58 -17.09
CA GLN A 924 9.25 -34.87 -15.77
C GLN A 924 8.43 -33.70 -15.20
N ALA A 925 8.32 -32.59 -15.92
CA ALA A 925 7.57 -31.44 -15.45
C ALA A 925 6.08 -31.75 -15.36
N ALA A 926 5.48 -31.46 -14.20
CA ALA A 926 4.04 -31.53 -14.05
C ALA A 926 3.35 -30.54 -15.01
N PRO A 927 2.16 -30.88 -15.54
CA PRO A 927 1.32 -29.93 -16.26
C PRO A 927 1.13 -28.67 -15.41
N ASP A 928 1.25 -27.49 -16.03
CA ASP A 928 1.09 -26.18 -15.37
C ASP A 928 2.11 -25.80 -14.27
N ALA A 929 3.19 -26.57 -14.08
CA ALA A 929 4.22 -26.25 -13.08
C ALA A 929 4.92 -24.90 -13.36
N LYS A 930 4.77 -23.90 -12.47
CA LYS A 930 5.41 -22.55 -12.55
C LYS A 930 6.93 -22.53 -12.31
N GLN A 931 7.58 -23.69 -12.34
CA GLN A 931 9.00 -23.88 -12.14
C GLN A 931 9.52 -25.01 -13.04
N SER A 932 10.77 -24.91 -13.48
CA SER A 932 11.50 -26.01 -14.12
C SER A 932 12.85 -26.19 -13.45
N ASN A 933 13.10 -27.41 -12.98
CA ASN A 933 14.37 -27.81 -12.39
C ASN A 933 15.44 -27.99 -13.46
N ALA A 934 15.08 -28.46 -14.66
CA ALA A 934 16.01 -28.56 -15.77
C ALA A 934 16.54 -27.18 -16.16
N GLU A 935 15.66 -26.19 -16.33
CA GLU A 935 16.08 -24.82 -16.60
C GLU A 935 16.91 -24.22 -15.45
N ALA A 936 16.53 -24.45 -14.19
CA ALA A 936 17.27 -23.93 -13.03
C ALA A 936 18.70 -24.48 -12.93
N ARG A 937 18.92 -25.76 -13.28
CA ARG A 937 20.25 -26.37 -13.37
C ARG A 937 21.08 -25.76 -14.50
N ALA A 938 20.50 -25.59 -15.68
CA ALA A 938 21.17 -24.92 -16.80
C ALA A 938 21.58 -23.48 -16.42
N VAL A 939 20.70 -22.73 -15.76
CA VAL A 939 21.01 -21.40 -15.23
C VAL A 939 22.18 -21.44 -14.24
N ARG A 940 22.20 -22.41 -13.32
CA ARG A 940 23.31 -22.60 -12.36
C ARG A 940 24.63 -22.84 -13.08
N GLU A 941 24.66 -23.71 -14.08
CA GLU A 941 25.88 -23.99 -14.87
C GLU A 941 26.36 -22.75 -15.65
N LEU A 942 25.44 -21.98 -16.23
CA LEU A 942 25.76 -20.72 -16.88
C LEU A 942 26.39 -19.74 -15.90
N VAL A 943 25.81 -19.58 -14.70
CA VAL A 943 26.37 -18.71 -13.66
C VAL A 943 27.76 -19.19 -13.24
N ALA A 944 27.91 -20.49 -12.98
CA ALA A 944 29.19 -21.09 -12.62
C ALA A 944 30.28 -20.80 -13.68
N GLY A 945 29.95 -21.02 -14.95
CA GLY A 945 30.87 -20.78 -16.07
C GLY A 945 31.21 -19.30 -16.27
N LEU A 946 30.29 -18.38 -15.99
CA LEU A 946 30.53 -16.93 -16.02
C LEU A 946 31.47 -16.49 -14.87
N LEU A 947 31.20 -16.95 -13.64
CA LEU A 947 32.02 -16.65 -12.47
C LEU A 947 33.44 -17.21 -12.63
N ALA A 948 33.58 -18.44 -13.12
CA ALA A 948 34.87 -19.08 -13.39
C ALA A 948 35.74 -18.33 -14.43
N ARG A 949 35.10 -17.52 -15.29
CA ARG A 949 35.78 -16.67 -16.30
C ARG A 949 35.97 -15.22 -15.83
N GLY A 950 35.68 -14.92 -14.56
CA GLY A 950 35.94 -13.64 -13.92
C GLY A 950 34.84 -12.59 -14.05
N ILE A 951 33.65 -12.95 -14.53
CA ILE A 951 32.50 -12.04 -14.52
C ILE A 951 32.04 -11.86 -13.07
N GLN A 952 31.88 -10.62 -12.63
CA GLN A 952 31.47 -10.34 -11.26
C GLN A 952 29.99 -10.69 -11.07
N PRO A 953 29.57 -11.19 -9.89
CA PRO A 953 28.17 -11.54 -9.64
C PRO A 953 27.19 -10.37 -9.89
N GLN A 954 27.59 -9.15 -9.54
CA GLN A 954 26.83 -7.91 -9.76
C GLN A 954 26.60 -7.55 -11.22
N ASP A 955 27.39 -8.12 -12.14
CA ASP A 955 27.26 -7.91 -13.59
C ASP A 955 26.34 -8.94 -14.27
N ILE A 956 25.81 -9.90 -13.50
CA ILE A 956 24.91 -10.95 -13.96
C ILE A 956 23.51 -10.66 -13.41
N GLY A 957 22.50 -10.79 -14.28
CA GLY A 957 21.09 -10.75 -13.88
C GLY A 957 20.36 -11.97 -14.39
N ILE A 958 19.48 -12.53 -13.55
CA ILE A 958 18.62 -13.64 -13.91
C ILE A 958 17.17 -13.19 -13.80
N ILE A 959 16.43 -13.39 -14.88
CA ILE A 959 15.03 -13.00 -14.98
C ILE A 959 14.17 -14.23 -15.22
N ALA A 960 13.08 -14.38 -14.46
CA ALA A 960 12.08 -15.40 -14.71
C ALA A 960 10.66 -14.81 -14.66
N PRO A 961 9.69 -15.32 -15.43
CA PRO A 961 8.33 -14.81 -15.46
C PRO A 961 7.58 -15.09 -14.14
N TYR A 962 7.86 -16.21 -13.49
CA TYR A 962 7.15 -16.65 -12.29
C TYR A 962 8.03 -16.55 -11.04
N ARG A 963 7.43 -16.11 -9.93
CA ARG A 963 8.10 -16.04 -8.62
C ARG A 963 8.55 -17.41 -8.13
N ALA A 964 7.75 -18.46 -8.37
CA ALA A 964 8.13 -19.84 -8.08
C ALA A 964 9.44 -20.25 -8.77
N GLN A 965 9.66 -19.85 -10.03
CA GLN A 965 10.92 -20.12 -10.72
C GLN A 965 12.08 -19.27 -10.19
N VAL A 966 11.85 -18.01 -9.81
CA VAL A 966 12.86 -17.17 -9.13
C VAL A 966 13.33 -17.86 -7.85
N ALA A 967 12.40 -18.33 -7.01
CA ALA A 967 12.72 -19.07 -5.80
C ALA A 967 13.46 -20.37 -6.12
N ASN A 968 13.02 -21.13 -7.13
CA ASN A 968 13.68 -22.35 -7.56
C ASN A 968 15.13 -22.11 -8.00
N ILE A 969 15.38 -21.12 -8.85
CA ILE A 969 16.72 -20.73 -9.29
C ILE A 969 17.60 -20.32 -8.09
N ARG A 970 17.05 -19.55 -7.14
CA ARG A 970 17.79 -19.19 -5.93
C ARG A 970 18.19 -20.43 -5.12
N ARG A 971 17.30 -21.42 -4.93
CA ARG A 971 17.65 -22.69 -4.28
C ARG A 971 18.82 -23.38 -4.99
N HIS A 972 18.78 -23.49 -6.31
CA HIS A 972 19.86 -24.12 -7.08
C HIS A 972 21.20 -23.37 -6.99
N LEU A 973 21.20 -22.05 -6.79
CA LEU A 973 22.41 -21.24 -6.70
C LEU A 973 23.00 -21.18 -5.28
N PHE A 974 22.14 -21.06 -4.27
CA PHE A 974 22.51 -20.73 -2.89
C PHE A 974 22.39 -21.90 -1.91
N SER A 975 21.89 -23.07 -2.34
CA SER A 975 21.92 -24.29 -1.54
C SER A 975 22.97 -25.27 -2.09
N PRO A 976 23.66 -26.04 -1.22
CA PRO A 976 24.60 -27.05 -1.68
C PRO A 976 23.85 -28.20 -2.37
N ASP A 977 24.44 -28.76 -3.42
CA ASP A 977 23.90 -29.94 -4.11
C ASP A 977 24.97 -31.05 -4.08
N PRO A 978 24.86 -32.01 -3.14
CA PRO A 978 25.81 -33.11 -3.01
C PRO A 978 25.89 -34.00 -4.24
N MET A 979 24.82 -34.09 -5.04
CA MET A 979 24.85 -34.91 -6.24
C MET A 979 25.80 -34.30 -7.26
N THR A 980 25.75 -32.98 -7.48
CA THR A 980 26.56 -32.29 -8.49
C THR A 980 27.86 -31.69 -7.97
N ASN A 981 28.20 -31.92 -6.68
CA ASN A 981 29.31 -31.28 -5.98
C ASN A 981 29.27 -29.74 -6.04
N TRP A 982 28.06 -29.17 -6.17
CA TRP A 982 27.89 -27.72 -6.18
C TRP A 982 28.05 -27.17 -4.77
N GLN A 983 28.99 -26.25 -4.60
CA GLN A 983 29.10 -25.45 -3.40
C GLN A 983 28.18 -24.23 -3.53
N ALA A 984 27.31 -24.05 -2.55
CA ALA A 984 26.41 -22.89 -2.46
C ALA A 984 27.19 -21.58 -2.60
N LEU A 985 26.66 -20.65 -3.38
CA LEU A 985 27.14 -19.28 -3.35
C LEU A 985 26.88 -18.65 -1.97
N PRO A 986 27.77 -17.78 -1.46
CA PRO A 986 27.50 -17.03 -0.24
C PRO A 986 26.18 -16.26 -0.34
N SER A 987 25.41 -16.20 0.74
CA SER A 987 24.11 -15.50 0.78
C SER A 987 24.22 -14.00 0.49
N ASN A 988 25.37 -13.39 0.74
CA ASN A 988 25.67 -11.98 0.45
C ASN A 988 26.18 -11.74 -0.99
N THR A 989 26.15 -12.75 -1.86
CA THR A 989 26.54 -12.58 -3.26
C THR A 989 25.58 -11.61 -3.95
N LEU A 990 26.13 -10.53 -4.51
CA LEU A 990 25.37 -9.45 -5.17
C LEU A 990 24.83 -9.87 -6.56
N LEU A 991 24.22 -11.04 -6.69
CA LEU A 991 23.63 -11.57 -7.91
C LEU A 991 22.13 -11.25 -7.95
N ASN A 992 21.66 -10.51 -8.96
CA ASN A 992 20.23 -10.20 -9.07
C ASN A 992 19.47 -11.36 -9.73
N VAL A 993 18.57 -12.00 -9.00
CA VAL A 993 17.62 -13.01 -9.52
C VAL A 993 16.21 -12.54 -9.20
N ASP A 994 15.41 -12.14 -10.20
CA ASP A 994 14.07 -11.60 -9.95
C ASP A 994 13.10 -11.77 -11.12
N THR A 995 11.85 -11.36 -10.91
CA THR A 995 10.83 -11.18 -11.94
C THR A 995 11.10 -9.97 -12.83
N VAL A 996 10.51 -9.96 -14.01
CA VAL A 996 10.60 -8.85 -14.99
C VAL A 996 10.27 -7.50 -14.34
N ASP A 997 9.18 -7.45 -13.58
CA ASP A 997 8.62 -6.24 -12.98
C ASP A 997 9.61 -5.57 -11.98
N ARG A 998 10.39 -6.35 -11.21
CA ARG A 998 11.42 -5.79 -10.31
C ARG A 998 12.76 -5.52 -10.98
N PHE A 999 13.01 -6.12 -12.14
CA PHE A 999 14.22 -5.83 -12.92
C PHE A 999 14.11 -4.51 -13.70
N GLN A 1000 12.97 -3.83 -13.64
CA GLN A 1000 12.77 -2.54 -14.27
C GLN A 1000 13.76 -1.49 -13.75
N GLY A 1001 14.20 -0.58 -14.63
CA GLY A 1001 15.26 0.39 -14.32
C GLY A 1001 16.67 -0.22 -14.21
N GLY A 1002 16.79 -1.52 -13.92
CA GLY A 1002 18.06 -2.25 -13.89
C GLY A 1002 18.62 -2.59 -15.28
N GLU A 1003 19.93 -2.79 -15.35
CA GLU A 1003 20.65 -3.35 -16.50
C GLU A 1003 21.88 -4.14 -16.01
N ARG A 1004 22.33 -5.12 -16.80
CA ARG A 1004 23.48 -5.98 -16.46
C ARG A 1004 24.33 -6.27 -17.70
N LEU A 1005 25.60 -6.64 -17.50
CA LEU A 1005 26.46 -7.08 -18.62
C LEU A 1005 25.88 -8.33 -19.27
N VAL A 1006 25.45 -9.28 -18.45
CA VAL A 1006 24.83 -10.54 -18.85
C VAL A 1006 23.45 -10.68 -18.23
N ILE A 1007 22.45 -11.00 -19.06
CA ILE A 1007 21.13 -11.42 -18.58
C ILE A 1007 20.89 -12.86 -19.00
N ILE A 1008 20.40 -13.66 -18.06
CA ILE A 1008 19.90 -15.01 -18.29
C ILE A 1008 18.39 -14.99 -18.04
N MET A 1009 17.60 -15.43 -19.00
CA MET A 1009 16.15 -15.52 -18.86
C MET A 1009 15.73 -16.99 -18.81
N SER A 1010 15.03 -17.41 -17.77
CA SER A 1010 14.44 -18.74 -17.65
C SER A 1010 12.92 -18.62 -17.72
N PHE A 1011 12.29 -19.27 -18.71
CA PHE A 1011 10.85 -19.16 -18.94
C PHE A 1011 10.00 -20.13 -18.13
N ALA A 1012 10.59 -21.17 -17.56
CA ALA A 1012 9.94 -22.22 -16.77
C ALA A 1012 8.63 -22.70 -17.38
N THR A 1013 8.67 -23.03 -18.67
CA THR A 1013 7.48 -23.42 -19.44
C THR A 1013 7.81 -24.69 -20.20
N SER A 1014 7.33 -25.82 -19.67
CA SER A 1014 7.64 -27.15 -20.22
C SER A 1014 6.62 -27.64 -21.26
N GLN A 1015 5.43 -27.07 -21.28
CA GLN A 1015 4.35 -27.37 -22.24
C GLN A 1015 3.65 -26.07 -22.66
N GLU A 1016 2.98 -26.09 -23.82
CA GLU A 1016 2.23 -24.92 -24.29
C GLU A 1016 1.15 -24.54 -23.26
N PRO A 1017 1.13 -23.28 -22.78
CA PRO A 1017 0.13 -22.84 -21.83
C PRO A 1017 -1.29 -22.87 -22.43
N ALA A 1018 -2.26 -23.35 -21.67
CA ALA A 1018 -3.67 -23.33 -22.07
C ALA A 1018 -4.15 -21.91 -22.42
N LEU A 1019 -5.09 -21.81 -23.37
CA LEU A 1019 -5.61 -20.54 -23.92
C LEU A 1019 -6.08 -19.54 -22.86
N GLU A 1020 -6.73 -20.02 -21.80
CA GLU A 1020 -7.28 -19.19 -20.72
C GLU A 1020 -6.40 -19.16 -19.46
N SER A 1021 -5.15 -19.64 -19.54
CA SER A 1021 -4.26 -19.66 -18.40
C SER A 1021 -3.65 -18.27 -18.13
N GLN A 1022 -3.64 -17.83 -16.87
CA GLN A 1022 -2.90 -16.62 -16.44
C GLN A 1022 -1.41 -16.67 -16.82
N ARG A 1023 -0.88 -17.89 -16.96
CA ARG A 1023 0.46 -18.17 -17.48
C ARG A 1023 0.62 -17.67 -18.91
N ARG A 1024 -0.31 -18.02 -19.79
CA ARG A 1024 -0.33 -17.55 -21.17
C ARG A 1024 -0.41 -16.03 -21.20
N ASP A 1025 -1.33 -15.43 -20.44
CA ASP A 1025 -1.50 -13.97 -20.37
C ASP A 1025 -0.21 -13.25 -19.97
N PHE A 1026 0.53 -13.82 -19.02
CA PHE A 1026 1.84 -13.30 -18.64
C PHE A 1026 2.86 -13.38 -19.79
N LEU A 1027 2.98 -14.55 -20.44
CA LEU A 1027 3.97 -14.79 -21.50
C LEU A 1027 3.66 -14.03 -22.80
N ILE A 1028 2.38 -13.84 -23.14
CA ILE A 1028 1.98 -13.10 -24.34
C ILE A 1028 2.05 -11.58 -24.13
N ASN A 1029 2.26 -11.11 -22.89
CA ASN A 1029 2.44 -9.69 -22.62
C ASN A 1029 3.72 -9.16 -23.28
N ALA A 1030 3.53 -8.49 -24.41
CA ALA A 1030 4.60 -7.92 -25.24
C ALA A 1030 5.48 -6.93 -24.46
N GLN A 1031 4.89 -6.13 -23.58
CA GLN A 1031 5.59 -5.10 -22.79
C GLN A 1031 6.55 -5.73 -21.77
N ARG A 1032 6.11 -6.77 -21.05
CA ARG A 1032 6.96 -7.53 -20.12
C ARG A 1032 8.13 -8.19 -20.85
N LEU A 1033 7.85 -8.87 -21.96
CA LEU A 1033 8.92 -9.50 -22.74
C LEU A 1033 9.91 -8.46 -23.28
N ASN A 1034 9.44 -7.32 -23.79
CA ASN A 1034 10.29 -6.22 -24.23
C ASN A 1034 11.18 -5.70 -23.09
N VAL A 1035 10.63 -5.48 -21.89
CA VAL A 1035 11.43 -5.08 -20.71
C VAL A 1035 12.51 -6.10 -20.43
N ALA A 1036 12.18 -7.39 -20.35
CA ALA A 1036 13.12 -8.45 -20.02
C ALA A 1036 14.27 -8.57 -21.04
N LEU A 1037 13.95 -8.57 -22.35
CA LEU A 1037 14.94 -8.67 -23.43
C LEU A 1037 15.88 -7.47 -23.48
N THR A 1038 15.44 -6.30 -23.00
CA THR A 1038 16.20 -5.03 -23.08
C THR A 1038 17.01 -4.70 -21.82
N ARG A 1039 17.15 -5.65 -20.88
CA ARG A 1039 17.99 -5.50 -19.67
C ARG A 1039 19.48 -5.81 -19.92
N ALA A 1040 19.80 -6.55 -20.98
CA ALA A 1040 21.16 -6.99 -21.28
C ALA A 1040 21.99 -5.91 -21.98
N GLN A 1041 23.23 -5.68 -21.55
CA GLN A 1041 24.16 -4.81 -22.27
C GLN A 1041 24.92 -5.58 -23.35
N ARG A 1042 25.55 -6.71 -23.00
CA ARG A 1042 26.50 -7.41 -23.87
C ARG A 1042 26.06 -8.81 -24.28
N LYS A 1043 25.40 -9.54 -23.38
CA LYS A 1043 25.00 -10.93 -23.63
C LYS A 1043 23.64 -11.23 -23.02
N LEU A 1044 22.77 -11.83 -23.81
CA LEU A 1044 21.44 -12.31 -23.43
C LEU A 1044 21.36 -13.80 -23.73
N ILE A 1045 21.12 -14.59 -22.69
CA ILE A 1045 20.94 -16.04 -22.78
C ILE A 1045 19.50 -16.35 -22.40
N LEU A 1046 18.78 -16.97 -23.32
CA LEU A 1046 17.40 -17.41 -23.13
C LEU A 1046 17.41 -18.91 -22.86
N VAL A 1047 16.68 -19.35 -21.84
CA VAL A 1047 16.60 -20.74 -21.39
C VAL A 1047 15.13 -21.11 -21.30
N GLY A 1048 14.72 -22.16 -22.03
CA GLY A 1048 13.35 -22.63 -21.99
C GLY A 1048 13.05 -23.71 -23.03
N ASN A 1049 11.83 -24.22 -23.03
CA ASN A 1049 11.40 -25.23 -24.00
C ASN A 1049 10.87 -24.57 -25.27
N VAL A 1050 11.50 -24.84 -26.41
CA VAL A 1050 11.12 -24.26 -27.71
C VAL A 1050 9.73 -24.71 -28.15
N SER A 1051 9.41 -26.00 -28.05
CA SER A 1051 8.13 -26.54 -28.52
C SER A 1051 6.95 -25.99 -27.71
N ALA A 1052 7.18 -25.66 -26.44
CA ALA A 1052 6.18 -25.05 -25.57
C ALA A 1052 5.94 -23.55 -25.86
N LEU A 1053 6.94 -22.85 -26.41
CA LEU A 1053 6.91 -21.40 -26.59
C LEU A 1053 6.67 -20.97 -28.05
N GLU A 1054 6.99 -21.80 -29.05
CA GLU A 1054 6.98 -21.40 -30.46
C GLU A 1054 5.60 -21.06 -31.03
N ASN A 1055 4.53 -21.55 -30.41
CA ASN A 1055 3.15 -21.24 -30.78
C ASN A 1055 2.65 -19.91 -30.18
N LEU A 1056 3.40 -19.30 -29.26
CA LEU A 1056 3.04 -18.01 -28.68
C LEU A 1056 3.43 -16.85 -29.62
N PRO A 1057 2.61 -15.80 -29.78
CA PRO A 1057 2.76 -14.81 -30.86
C PRO A 1057 4.14 -14.14 -30.94
N THR A 1058 4.65 -13.63 -29.82
CA THR A 1058 5.95 -12.92 -29.80
C THR A 1058 7.13 -13.90 -29.75
N PHE A 1059 6.96 -15.07 -29.13
CA PHE A 1059 8.00 -16.09 -29.04
C PHE A 1059 8.26 -16.78 -30.38
N SER A 1060 7.23 -16.99 -31.20
CA SER A 1060 7.38 -17.49 -32.58
C SER A 1060 8.37 -16.63 -33.38
N ARG A 1061 8.22 -15.30 -33.26
CA ARG A 1061 9.14 -14.33 -33.89
C ARG A 1061 10.54 -14.40 -33.27
N LEU A 1062 10.66 -14.53 -31.96
CA LEU A 1062 11.94 -14.63 -31.24
C LEU A 1062 12.73 -15.88 -31.62
N ILE A 1063 12.06 -17.02 -31.63
CA ILE A 1063 12.65 -18.32 -31.98
C ILE A 1063 13.06 -18.32 -33.45
N THR A 1064 12.22 -17.79 -34.35
CA THR A 1064 12.56 -17.63 -35.77
C THR A 1064 13.79 -16.73 -35.95
N TYR A 1065 13.87 -15.63 -35.20
CA TYR A 1065 15.03 -14.75 -35.20
C TYR A 1065 16.31 -15.49 -34.74
N CYS A 1066 16.26 -16.23 -33.64
CA CYS A 1066 17.39 -17.04 -33.17
C CYS A 1066 17.79 -18.14 -34.17
N ARG A 1067 16.83 -18.80 -34.84
CA ARG A 1067 17.09 -19.78 -35.92
C ARG A 1067 17.84 -19.12 -37.08
N SER A 1068 17.41 -17.94 -37.52
CA SER A 1068 18.05 -17.21 -38.64
C SER A 1068 19.49 -16.78 -38.35
N MET A 1069 19.83 -16.58 -37.07
CA MET A 1069 21.17 -16.20 -36.61
C MET A 1069 22.05 -17.40 -36.24
N HIS A 1070 21.54 -18.63 -36.38
CA HIS A 1070 22.18 -19.86 -35.89
C HIS A 1070 22.52 -19.84 -34.39
N THR A 1071 21.64 -19.23 -33.58
CA THR A 1071 21.81 -19.08 -32.12
C THR A 1071 20.78 -19.85 -31.30
N LEU A 1072 20.06 -20.79 -31.92
CA LEU A 1072 19.21 -21.76 -31.24
C LEU A 1072 19.98 -23.07 -31.05
N LEU A 1073 20.22 -23.47 -29.80
CA LEU A 1073 20.95 -24.69 -29.47
C LEU A 1073 20.09 -25.62 -28.64
N ARG A 1074 20.08 -26.91 -28.99
CA ARG A 1074 19.50 -27.96 -28.17
C ARG A 1074 20.53 -28.48 -27.19
N GLU A 1075 20.21 -28.49 -25.91
CA GLU A 1075 21.03 -29.20 -24.94
C GLU A 1075 20.74 -30.70 -25.07
N ALA A 1076 21.77 -31.52 -25.34
CA ALA A 1076 21.60 -32.96 -25.51
C ALA A 1076 21.15 -33.63 -24.20
N GLU A 1077 20.24 -34.61 -24.31
CA GLU A 1077 19.50 -35.34 -23.26
C GLU A 1077 20.12 -35.29 -21.84
N TYR A 1078 19.58 -34.40 -21.01
CA TYR A 1078 19.81 -34.33 -19.56
C TYR A 1078 19.29 -35.57 -18.79
N SER A 1079 18.75 -36.57 -19.50
CA SER A 1079 18.12 -37.78 -18.95
C SER A 1079 19.02 -39.03 -18.95
N LYS A 1080 20.26 -38.98 -19.48
CA LYS A 1080 21.14 -40.18 -19.56
C LYS A 1080 22.46 -40.12 -18.78
N VAL A 1081 22.77 -39.04 -18.09
CA VAL A 1081 24.04 -38.96 -17.32
C VAL A 1081 23.74 -38.87 -15.82
N ARG A 1082 23.61 -40.07 -15.22
CA ARG A 1082 23.65 -40.47 -13.79
C ARG A 1082 22.48 -41.38 -13.40
N SER A 1083 22.41 -42.54 -14.06
CA SER A 1083 22.02 -43.80 -13.41
C SER A 1083 23.14 -44.26 -12.49
#